data_AF-A0A1B6JPE5-F1
#
_entry.id   AF-A0A1B6JPE5-F1
#
_cell.length_a   1.000
_cell.length_b   1.000
_cell.length_c   1.000
_cell.angle_alpha   90.00
_cell.angle_beta   90.00
_cell.angle_gamma   90.00
#
_symmetry.space_group_name_H-M   'P 1'
#
loop_
_entity.id
_entity.type
_entity.pdbx_description
1 polymer ?
#
loop_
_entity_poly.entity_id
_entity_poly.type
_entity_poly.pdbx_seq_one_letter_code
_entity_poly.pdbx_strand_id
1 'polypeptide(L)'
;KPDHLLNIAKYVTYNSWLSSHSLYAVRIFLAVTMYPVQQSHIVSVLTATHQLSIHIRHGFVECLESDDELPSEDDEEMSEVGKTKEAILKLLLQCLGHTPPNLAHYLLGFELEKDVSLTNFQQPGVLGFPLTCLHSVMSLLSASLRSHSDVTSPSINPRLTELCYRLIYSLAANVRTSEPTLRFLRSSGDFVQRHLAALPFNTSNRGCDLTQSAWLMKTVAIELKVTAAHQQMSQLSSLINVLVVDKDTLRAERHLGPGTTGAQLTHSFKSDLVDLSAPYKRLILQLLGVLSFNIEPVVAPTWEFFEHNQMENLLAQCEVGSSGGLKVIDVKRLHRLLMDELGVVQGSSTVAQRQLILREIQSVLAHAVKRNRQRHLASATVQYLDAWRQVTEVLFSVAPTDSLPFPLRFSLLLQIIFELLTKVLNSTVMAELAILSSGAVLLLFVSVRNCFTTELNKLSLQTSGRSEGVAEAGAKLAAFLQAKENILKDIMSCMLKWILSSVSSQKLRANLYAALLSFLQLSRQQCEPLPALPTTMESSGSYVSLLDEPRSVLQPVWVSQHASLQVLLGFGERLLVTLCQDFSGGHDICKMLALSCLDLMVELDPHGHWISFLSARGYLKFLIDSLLAADSDLGDLLSSSAIALRPLYVYESKMALLCRVASTPSGAELVLEQNCLACLSSMQVFDSHPDIAPRYPQSRVNSMELDFVPSVSSRYLQLLSPALALCQTILSSLGVE
;
A
#
# COMPACT_ATOMS: atom_id res chain seq x y z
N LYS A 1 36.32 -24.09 8.19
CA LYS A 1 37.58 -23.50 7.65
C LYS A 1 37.36 -23.21 6.17
N PRO A 2 37.87 -22.08 5.64
CA PRO A 2 37.59 -21.64 4.27
C PRO A 2 38.11 -22.61 3.19
N ASP A 3 39.21 -23.32 3.44
CA ASP A 3 39.76 -24.30 2.48
C ASP A 3 38.80 -25.46 2.20
N HIS A 4 38.02 -25.89 3.20
CA HIS A 4 36.98 -26.90 3.00
C HIS A 4 35.83 -26.36 2.15
N LEU A 5 35.49 -25.07 2.28
CA LEU A 5 34.45 -24.44 1.45
C LEU A 5 34.89 -24.34 -0.02
N LEU A 6 36.18 -24.12 -0.29
CA LEU A 6 36.70 -24.16 -1.65
C LEU A 6 36.54 -25.54 -2.29
N ASN A 7 36.85 -26.61 -1.55
CA ASN A 7 36.64 -27.98 -2.04
C ASN A 7 35.15 -28.28 -2.25
N ILE A 8 34.28 -27.82 -1.35
CA ILE A 8 32.83 -27.95 -1.49
C ILE A 8 32.33 -27.19 -2.73
N ALA A 9 32.85 -26.00 -3.02
CA ALA A 9 32.50 -25.24 -4.22
C ALA A 9 32.89 -25.96 -5.53
N LYS A 10 34.01 -26.70 -5.53
CA LYS A 10 34.40 -27.52 -6.69
C LYS A 10 33.41 -28.65 -6.95
N TYR A 11 32.79 -29.25 -5.93
CA TYR A 11 31.76 -30.28 -6.15
C TYR A 11 30.56 -29.77 -6.94
N VAL A 12 30.21 -28.48 -6.84
CA VAL A 12 29.14 -27.86 -7.64
C VAL A 12 29.47 -27.88 -9.15
N THR A 13 30.75 -27.88 -9.51
CA THR A 13 31.20 -27.88 -10.93
C THR A 13 31.13 -29.26 -11.57
N TYR A 14 30.91 -30.32 -10.79
CA TYR A 14 30.74 -31.69 -11.30
C TYR A 14 29.26 -32.08 -11.46
N ASN A 15 28.37 -31.10 -11.64
CA ASN A 15 26.92 -31.31 -11.69
C ASN A 15 26.48 -32.33 -12.75
N SER A 16 27.15 -32.36 -13.91
CA SER A 16 26.85 -33.31 -14.98
C SER A 16 27.07 -34.78 -14.58
N TRP A 17 27.93 -35.06 -13.59
CA TRP A 17 28.27 -36.42 -13.17
C TRP A 17 27.76 -36.76 -11.76
N LEU A 18 27.57 -35.76 -10.89
CA LEU A 18 27.24 -35.92 -9.48
C LEU A 18 26.19 -34.90 -9.01
N SER A 19 24.99 -34.92 -9.61
CA SER A 19 23.85 -34.04 -9.27
C SER A 19 23.52 -34.02 -7.77
N SER A 20 23.51 -35.19 -7.13
CA SER A 20 23.26 -35.32 -5.68
C SER A 20 24.33 -34.63 -4.82
N HIS A 21 25.60 -34.70 -5.23
CA HIS A 21 26.69 -34.06 -4.48
C HIS A 21 26.67 -32.55 -4.66
N SER A 22 26.29 -32.06 -5.84
CA SER A 22 26.04 -30.64 -6.07
C SER A 22 24.93 -30.11 -5.16
N LEU A 23 23.82 -30.86 -5.01
CA LEU A 23 22.73 -30.50 -4.10
C LEU A 23 23.23 -30.38 -2.65
N TYR A 24 23.96 -31.39 -2.15
CA TYR A 24 24.49 -31.36 -0.79
C TYR A 24 25.53 -30.26 -0.61
N ALA A 25 26.38 -30.01 -1.59
CA ALA A 25 27.36 -28.92 -1.57
C ALA A 25 26.67 -27.55 -1.39
N VAL A 26 25.62 -27.27 -2.18
CA VAL A 26 24.86 -26.02 -2.08
C VAL A 26 24.11 -25.94 -0.74
N ARG A 27 23.54 -27.04 -0.23
CA ARG A 27 22.90 -27.07 1.09
C ARG A 27 23.87 -26.80 2.24
N ILE A 28 25.11 -27.31 2.14
CA ILE A 28 26.16 -27.01 3.10
C ILE A 28 26.48 -25.51 3.06
N PHE A 29 26.60 -24.91 1.87
CA PHE A 29 26.77 -23.47 1.73
C PHE A 29 25.62 -22.69 2.40
N LEU A 30 24.37 -23.11 2.16
CA LEU A 30 23.19 -22.48 2.76
C LEU A 30 23.22 -22.53 4.29
N ALA A 31 23.57 -23.69 4.86
CA ALA A 31 23.70 -23.87 6.31
C ALA A 31 24.85 -23.04 6.90
N VAL A 32 26.00 -22.99 6.22
CA VAL A 32 27.18 -22.21 6.68
C VAL A 32 26.88 -20.71 6.66
N THR A 33 26.20 -20.22 5.63
CA THR A 33 25.85 -18.80 5.52
C THR A 33 24.69 -18.39 6.43
N MET A 34 24.04 -19.31 7.15
CA MET A 34 23.04 -18.95 8.18
C MET A 34 23.71 -18.32 9.40
N TYR A 35 24.96 -18.70 9.67
CA TYR A 35 25.76 -18.11 10.73
C TYR A 35 26.46 -16.85 10.22
N PRO A 36 26.73 -15.84 11.08
CA PRO A 36 27.46 -14.63 10.71
C PRO A 36 28.95 -14.95 10.52
N VAL A 37 29.27 -15.75 9.51
CA VAL A 37 30.63 -15.99 9.04
C VAL A 37 31.08 -14.76 8.28
N GLN A 38 32.37 -14.39 8.38
CA GLN A 38 32.99 -13.35 7.57
C GLN A 38 32.91 -13.74 6.08
N GLN A 39 31.80 -13.41 5.40
CA GLN A 39 31.57 -13.77 4.00
C GLN A 39 32.63 -13.18 3.08
N SER A 40 33.23 -12.04 3.45
CA SER A 40 34.38 -11.46 2.78
C SER A 40 35.56 -12.42 2.64
N HIS A 41 35.82 -13.25 3.66
CA HIS A 41 36.90 -14.25 3.64
C HIS A 41 36.55 -15.45 2.74
N ILE A 42 35.27 -15.79 2.64
CA ILE A 42 34.81 -16.83 1.71
C ILE A 42 34.98 -16.33 0.27
N VAL A 43 34.52 -15.10 -0.01
CA VAL A 43 34.65 -14.48 -1.33
C VAL A 43 36.11 -14.38 -1.71
N SER A 44 37.00 -13.89 -0.83
CA SER A 44 38.43 -13.76 -1.14
C SER A 44 39.11 -15.09 -1.50
N VAL A 45 38.70 -16.20 -0.87
CA VAL A 45 39.24 -17.54 -1.16
C VAL A 45 38.69 -18.09 -2.48
N LEU A 46 37.41 -17.84 -2.80
CA LEU A 46 36.80 -18.24 -4.07
C LEU A 46 37.33 -17.39 -5.25
N THR A 47 37.73 -16.15 -4.99
CA THR A 47 38.26 -15.21 -6.00
C THR A 47 39.78 -15.10 -6.01
N ALA A 48 40.50 -16.03 -5.35
CA ALA A 48 41.96 -15.97 -5.24
C ALA A 48 42.69 -15.98 -6.60
N THR A 49 42.08 -16.56 -7.64
CA THR A 49 42.61 -16.53 -9.01
C THR A 49 41.47 -16.32 -9.99
N HIS A 50 41.71 -15.53 -11.05
CA HIS A 50 40.69 -15.20 -12.04
C HIS A 50 40.08 -16.45 -12.71
N GLN A 51 40.90 -17.46 -13.03
CA GLN A 51 40.44 -18.74 -13.60
C GLN A 51 39.55 -19.53 -12.62
N LEU A 52 39.94 -19.62 -11.35
CA LEU A 52 39.17 -20.30 -10.31
C LEU A 52 37.80 -19.63 -10.10
N SER A 53 37.82 -18.29 -10.07
CA SER A 53 36.63 -17.46 -9.96
C SER A 53 35.64 -17.69 -11.11
N ILE A 54 36.11 -17.79 -12.35
CA ILE A 54 35.23 -18.08 -13.49
C ILE A 54 34.71 -19.52 -13.42
N HIS A 55 35.58 -20.48 -13.11
CA HIS A 55 35.23 -21.91 -13.06
C HIS A 55 34.16 -22.22 -12.02
N ILE A 56 34.30 -21.69 -10.80
CA ILE A 56 33.29 -21.91 -9.74
C ILE A 56 31.96 -21.25 -10.13
N ARG A 57 31.99 -20.00 -10.61
CA ARG A 57 30.77 -19.30 -11.07
C ARG A 57 30.06 -20.06 -12.17
N HIS A 58 30.80 -20.59 -13.15
CA HIS A 58 30.25 -21.41 -14.22
C HIS A 58 29.54 -22.66 -13.69
N GLY A 59 30.08 -23.35 -12.69
CA GLY A 59 29.41 -24.51 -12.09
C GLY A 59 28.04 -24.18 -11.48
N PHE A 60 27.90 -23.03 -10.81
CA PHE A 60 26.61 -22.57 -10.30
C PHE A 60 25.64 -22.19 -11.42
N VAL A 61 26.15 -21.58 -12.50
CA VAL A 61 25.37 -21.23 -13.71
C VAL A 61 24.86 -22.50 -14.41
N GLU A 62 25.72 -23.49 -14.60
CA GLU A 62 25.38 -24.78 -15.21
C GLU A 62 24.31 -25.51 -14.39
N CYS A 63 24.38 -25.47 -13.06
CA CYS A 63 23.32 -26.01 -12.19
C CYS A 63 21.97 -25.30 -12.39
N LEU A 64 21.96 -24.00 -12.67
CA LEU A 64 20.73 -23.23 -12.92
C LEU A 64 20.17 -23.47 -14.32
N GLU A 65 21.02 -23.71 -15.31
CA GLU A 65 20.65 -23.94 -16.71
C GLU A 65 20.42 -25.41 -17.07
N SER A 66 20.77 -26.34 -16.18
CA SER A 66 20.51 -27.77 -16.38
C SER A 66 19.03 -28.02 -16.64
N ASP A 67 18.71 -28.85 -17.63
CA ASP A 67 17.32 -29.21 -17.92
C ASP A 67 16.72 -30.03 -16.76
N ASP A 68 15.53 -29.64 -16.30
CA ASP A 68 14.79 -30.44 -15.33
C ASP A 68 14.13 -31.59 -16.10
N GLU A 69 14.52 -32.84 -15.81
CA GLU A 69 13.74 -34.00 -16.22
C GLU A 69 12.33 -33.85 -15.63
N LEU A 70 11.30 -33.88 -16.49
CA LEU A 70 9.91 -33.73 -16.10
C LEU A 70 9.60 -34.73 -14.96
N PRO A 71 9.06 -34.27 -13.81
CA PRO A 71 8.54 -35.22 -12.84
C PRO A 71 7.44 -36.05 -13.51
N SER A 72 7.43 -37.35 -13.20
CA SER A 72 6.29 -38.20 -13.56
C SER A 72 5.00 -37.56 -13.00
N GLU A 73 3.86 -37.71 -13.69
CA GLU A 73 2.59 -37.10 -13.27
C GLU A 73 2.15 -37.49 -11.84
N ASP A 74 2.78 -38.52 -11.27
CA ASP A 74 2.51 -39.08 -9.94
C ASP A 74 3.44 -38.55 -8.82
N ASP A 75 4.54 -37.85 -9.14
CA ASP A 75 5.50 -37.36 -8.14
C ASP A 75 5.31 -35.86 -7.84
N GLU A 76 4.65 -35.54 -6.71
CA GLU A 76 4.62 -34.17 -6.15
C GLU A 76 6.02 -33.68 -5.67
N GLU A 77 7.04 -34.53 -5.73
CA GLU A 77 8.41 -34.21 -5.33
C GLU A 77 9.26 -33.64 -6.47
N MET A 78 9.82 -32.44 -6.23
CA MET A 78 10.77 -31.80 -7.13
C MET A 78 11.99 -32.70 -7.39
N SER A 79 12.42 -32.78 -8.66
CA SER A 79 13.62 -33.50 -9.09
C SER A 79 14.87 -33.03 -8.31
N GLU A 80 15.93 -33.85 -8.26
CA GLU A 80 17.18 -33.46 -7.60
C GLU A 80 17.80 -32.19 -8.20
N VAL A 81 17.68 -32.02 -9.52
CA VAL A 81 18.10 -30.83 -10.25
C VAL A 81 17.27 -29.62 -9.82
N GLY A 82 15.94 -29.73 -9.77
CA GLY A 82 15.07 -28.67 -9.28
C GLY A 82 15.36 -28.30 -7.82
N LYS A 83 15.59 -29.29 -6.95
CA LYS A 83 15.99 -29.09 -5.55
C LYS A 83 17.33 -28.34 -5.46
N THR A 84 18.24 -28.56 -6.41
CA THR A 84 19.53 -27.85 -6.49
C THR A 84 19.33 -26.41 -6.92
N LYS A 85 18.54 -26.15 -7.96
CA LYS A 85 18.15 -24.79 -8.38
C LYS A 85 17.51 -24.00 -7.25
N GLU A 86 16.56 -24.62 -6.53
CA GLU A 86 15.90 -24.01 -5.38
C GLU A 86 16.91 -23.65 -4.27
N ALA A 87 17.85 -24.54 -3.97
CA ALA A 87 18.89 -24.32 -2.98
C ALA A 87 19.84 -23.17 -3.38
N ILE A 88 20.20 -23.07 -4.67
CA ILE A 88 21.04 -21.97 -5.17
C ILE A 88 20.30 -20.63 -5.04
N LEU A 89 19.04 -20.54 -5.45
CA LEU A 89 18.25 -19.31 -5.34
C LEU A 89 18.06 -18.87 -3.88
N LYS A 90 17.81 -19.82 -2.97
CA LYS A 90 17.75 -19.55 -1.53
C LYS A 90 19.09 -19.07 -0.97
N LEU A 91 20.19 -19.68 -1.40
CA LEU A 91 21.54 -19.26 -1.02
C LEU A 91 21.80 -17.81 -1.46
N LEU A 92 21.45 -17.44 -2.70
CA LEU A 92 21.61 -16.08 -3.21
C LEU A 92 20.78 -15.07 -2.41
N LEU A 93 19.49 -15.37 -2.20
CA LEU A 93 18.57 -14.52 -1.43
C LEU A 93 19.05 -14.30 0.01
N GLN A 94 19.53 -15.36 0.67
CA GLN A 94 20.06 -15.28 2.02
C GLN A 94 21.34 -14.45 2.05
N CYS A 95 22.28 -14.70 1.13
CA CYS A 95 23.56 -14.00 1.07
C CYS A 95 23.39 -12.49 0.79
N LEU A 96 22.39 -12.06 0.01
CA LEU A 96 22.12 -10.65 -0.25
C LEU A 96 21.81 -9.80 1.00
N GLY A 97 21.31 -10.43 2.09
CA GLY A 97 21.06 -9.76 3.36
C GLY A 97 22.32 -9.44 4.19
N HIS A 98 23.48 -9.98 3.81
CA HIS A 98 24.74 -9.76 4.53
C HIS A 98 25.54 -8.58 3.96
N THR A 99 26.47 -8.06 4.77
CA THR A 99 27.34 -6.94 4.39
C THR A 99 28.12 -7.23 3.09
N PRO A 100 28.14 -6.30 2.12
CA PRO A 100 28.91 -6.46 0.89
C PRO A 100 30.42 -6.28 1.16
N PRO A 101 31.31 -6.92 0.36
CA PRO A 101 31.02 -7.91 -0.68
C PRO A 101 30.68 -9.29 -0.09
N ASN A 102 29.71 -9.99 -0.70
CA ASN A 102 29.21 -11.27 -0.22
C ASN A 102 29.11 -12.30 -1.36
N LEU A 103 28.79 -13.56 -1.03
CA LEU A 103 28.75 -14.65 -2.00
C LEU A 103 27.75 -14.40 -3.14
N ALA A 104 26.62 -13.75 -2.85
CA ALA A 104 25.63 -13.40 -3.88
C ALA A 104 26.17 -12.35 -4.85
N HIS A 105 26.85 -11.30 -4.36
CA HIS A 105 27.48 -10.29 -5.24
C HIS A 105 28.47 -10.95 -6.21
N TYR A 106 29.30 -11.88 -5.72
CA TYR A 106 30.24 -12.62 -6.54
C TYR A 106 29.55 -13.51 -7.61
N LEU A 107 28.54 -14.30 -7.23
CA LEU A 107 27.87 -15.25 -8.14
C LEU A 107 26.98 -14.54 -9.18
N LEU A 108 26.37 -13.42 -8.81
CA LEU A 108 25.55 -12.59 -9.71
C LEU A 108 26.41 -11.75 -10.67
N GLY A 109 27.70 -11.58 -10.36
CA GLY A 109 28.67 -10.89 -11.22
C GLY A 109 28.83 -9.41 -10.95
N PHE A 110 28.55 -8.96 -9.72
CA PHE A 110 28.92 -7.60 -9.29
C PHE A 110 30.44 -7.44 -9.20
N GLU A 111 30.91 -6.22 -9.41
CA GLU A 111 32.31 -5.88 -9.21
C GLU A 111 32.65 -5.96 -7.72
N LEU A 112 33.71 -6.69 -7.38
CA LEU A 112 34.14 -6.92 -5.98
C LEU A 112 35.29 -6.01 -5.56
N GLU A 113 36.02 -5.46 -6.54
CA GLU A 113 37.18 -4.57 -6.32
C GLU A 113 36.77 -3.11 -6.11
N LYS A 114 35.61 -2.73 -6.65
CA LYS A 114 35.00 -1.39 -6.52
C LYS A 114 33.68 -1.48 -5.74
N ASP A 115 33.10 -0.33 -5.47
CA ASP A 115 31.76 -0.27 -4.91
C ASP A 115 30.74 -0.98 -5.82
N VAL A 116 29.93 -1.85 -5.20
CA VAL A 116 28.90 -2.66 -5.87
C VAL A 116 27.97 -1.81 -6.75
N SER A 117 27.69 -0.56 -6.35
CA SER A 117 26.84 0.38 -7.07
C SER A 117 27.41 0.87 -8.39
N LEU A 118 28.72 0.74 -8.61
CA LEU A 118 29.39 1.14 -9.84
C LEU A 118 29.47 0.01 -10.87
N THR A 119 28.95 -1.17 -10.55
CA THR A 119 28.96 -2.33 -11.44
C THR A 119 28.27 -1.99 -12.77
N ASN A 120 28.92 -2.32 -13.89
CA ASN A 120 28.32 -2.22 -15.22
C ASN A 120 28.08 -3.61 -15.83
N PHE A 121 26.85 -4.11 -15.70
CA PHE A 121 26.47 -5.39 -16.30
C PHE A 121 26.40 -5.31 -17.82
N GLN A 122 26.84 -6.39 -18.47
CA GLN A 122 26.83 -6.53 -19.92
C GLN A 122 26.32 -7.91 -20.31
N GLN A 123 25.86 -8.05 -21.55
CA GLN A 123 25.48 -9.36 -22.09
C GLN A 123 26.70 -10.29 -22.16
N PRO A 124 26.50 -11.61 -22.03
CA PRO A 124 27.60 -12.57 -22.06
C PRO A 124 28.40 -12.45 -23.36
N GLY A 125 29.74 -12.40 -23.24
CA GLY A 125 30.66 -12.29 -24.38
C GLY A 125 30.97 -10.86 -24.84
N VAL A 126 30.18 -9.85 -24.44
CA VAL A 126 30.51 -8.44 -24.72
C VAL A 126 31.66 -8.02 -23.80
N LEU A 127 32.75 -7.50 -24.39
CA LEU A 127 34.00 -7.15 -23.67
C LEU A 127 34.56 -8.28 -22.78
N GLY A 128 34.27 -9.54 -23.12
CA GLY A 128 34.68 -10.70 -22.32
C GLY A 128 33.91 -10.89 -21.01
N PHE A 129 32.73 -10.26 -20.86
CA PHE A 129 31.89 -10.42 -19.66
C PHE A 129 31.40 -11.87 -19.53
N PRO A 130 31.62 -12.54 -18.37
CA PRO A 130 31.26 -13.94 -18.18
C PRO A 130 29.75 -14.12 -18.04
N LEU A 131 29.24 -15.31 -18.36
CA LEU A 131 27.87 -15.70 -18.01
C LEU A 131 27.76 -15.78 -16.47
N THR A 132 26.70 -15.21 -15.90
CA THR A 132 26.51 -15.11 -14.44
C THR A 132 25.17 -15.70 -14.03
N CYS A 133 25.00 -15.97 -12.72
CA CYS A 133 23.72 -16.46 -12.19
C CYS A 133 22.56 -15.49 -12.49
N LEU A 134 22.83 -14.18 -12.63
CA LEU A 134 21.82 -13.19 -13.00
C LEU A 134 21.26 -13.45 -14.40
N HIS A 135 22.13 -13.78 -15.36
CA HIS A 135 21.73 -14.10 -16.74
C HIS A 135 20.87 -15.36 -16.79
N SER A 136 21.28 -16.42 -16.09
CA SER A 136 20.51 -17.67 -16.02
C SER A 136 19.16 -17.46 -15.36
N VAL A 137 19.07 -16.64 -14.30
CA VAL A 137 17.78 -16.26 -13.68
C VAL A 137 16.86 -15.51 -14.65
N MET A 138 17.38 -14.56 -15.42
CA MET A 138 16.59 -13.87 -16.44
C MET A 138 16.16 -14.80 -17.58
N SER A 139 17.01 -15.76 -17.96
CA SER A 139 16.70 -16.78 -18.96
C SER A 139 15.56 -17.69 -18.49
N LEU A 140 15.62 -18.18 -17.24
CA LEU A 140 14.56 -18.97 -16.61
C LEU A 140 13.23 -18.22 -16.56
N LEU A 141 13.24 -16.94 -16.19
CA LEU A 141 12.03 -16.12 -16.18
C LEU A 141 11.48 -15.88 -17.59
N SER A 142 12.35 -15.63 -18.57
CA SER A 142 11.95 -15.46 -19.97
C SER A 142 11.39 -16.76 -20.56
N ALA A 143 11.95 -17.92 -20.18
CA ALA A 143 11.43 -19.23 -20.55
C ALA A 143 10.06 -19.50 -19.89
N SER A 144 9.90 -19.14 -18.61
CA SER A 144 8.60 -19.22 -17.92
C SER A 144 7.54 -18.37 -18.63
N LEU A 145 7.92 -17.17 -19.10
CA LEU A 145 7.01 -16.29 -19.84
C LEU A 145 6.55 -16.92 -21.17
N ARG A 146 7.46 -17.56 -21.90
CA ARG A 146 7.14 -18.31 -23.14
C ARG A 146 6.24 -19.51 -22.87
N SER A 147 6.40 -20.17 -21.72
CA SER A 147 5.53 -21.26 -21.29
C SER A 147 4.09 -20.84 -21.02
N HIS A 148 3.85 -19.58 -20.65
CA HIS A 148 2.49 -19.07 -20.56
C HIS A 148 1.84 -18.77 -21.92
N SER A 149 2.62 -18.54 -22.98
CA SER A 149 2.08 -18.29 -24.33
C SER A 149 1.98 -19.56 -25.19
N ASP A 150 2.96 -20.46 -25.07
CA ASP A 150 3.10 -21.65 -25.89
C ASP A 150 2.97 -22.92 -25.04
N VAL A 151 1.85 -23.63 -25.22
CA VAL A 151 1.50 -24.89 -24.53
C VAL A 151 2.53 -26.00 -24.76
N THR A 152 3.36 -25.89 -25.81
CA THR A 152 4.37 -26.88 -26.21
C THR A 152 5.70 -26.77 -25.46
N SER A 153 5.92 -25.73 -24.66
CA SER A 153 7.18 -25.52 -23.94
C SER A 153 7.16 -26.10 -22.52
N PRO A 154 8.30 -26.61 -22.02
CA PRO A 154 8.35 -27.33 -20.75
C PRO A 154 7.89 -26.42 -19.60
N SER A 155 6.95 -26.92 -18.79
CA SER A 155 6.43 -26.19 -17.63
C SER A 155 7.51 -26.07 -16.55
N ILE A 156 7.94 -24.85 -16.27
CA ILE A 156 8.90 -24.57 -15.19
C ILE A 156 8.15 -24.65 -13.85
N ASN A 157 8.81 -25.19 -12.83
CA ASN A 157 8.21 -25.28 -11.49
C ASN A 157 7.87 -23.87 -10.96
N PRO A 158 6.60 -23.61 -10.58
CA PRO A 158 6.15 -22.27 -10.18
C PRO A 158 6.88 -21.73 -8.93
N ARG A 159 7.42 -22.61 -8.08
CA ARG A 159 8.23 -22.20 -6.92
C ARG A 159 9.58 -21.62 -7.32
N LEU A 160 10.20 -22.15 -8.37
CA LEU A 160 11.46 -21.61 -8.90
C LEU A 160 11.24 -20.23 -9.52
N THR A 161 10.18 -20.07 -10.30
CA THR A 161 9.77 -18.77 -10.87
C THR A 161 9.50 -17.73 -9.78
N GLU A 162 8.84 -18.10 -8.68
CA GLU A 162 8.64 -17.22 -7.52
C GLU A 162 9.97 -16.75 -6.92
N LEU A 163 10.91 -17.67 -6.67
CA LEU A 163 12.22 -17.33 -6.10
C LEU A 163 13.04 -16.43 -7.03
N CYS A 164 12.96 -16.64 -8.35
CA CYS A 164 13.61 -15.79 -9.34
C CYS A 164 13.05 -14.36 -9.31
N TYR A 165 11.72 -14.17 -9.31
CA TYR A 165 11.14 -12.82 -9.17
C TYR A 165 11.48 -12.17 -7.84
N ARG A 166 11.48 -12.95 -6.74
CA ARG A 166 11.90 -12.46 -5.42
C ARG A 166 13.36 -12.00 -5.42
N LEU A 167 14.25 -12.72 -6.11
CA LEU A 167 15.66 -12.35 -6.25
C LEU A 167 15.81 -11.03 -7.00
N ILE A 168 15.14 -10.88 -8.15
CA ILE A 168 15.15 -9.62 -8.91
C ILE A 168 14.64 -8.46 -8.05
N TYR A 169 13.52 -8.65 -7.34
CA TYR A 169 13.01 -7.64 -6.42
C TYR A 169 14.03 -7.28 -5.34
N SER A 170 14.69 -8.26 -4.72
CA SER A 170 15.68 -8.00 -3.67
C SER A 170 16.89 -7.21 -4.17
N LEU A 171 17.31 -7.43 -5.41
CA LEU A 171 18.37 -6.66 -6.07
C LEU A 171 17.92 -5.24 -6.41
N ALA A 172 16.67 -5.08 -6.86
CA ALA A 172 16.09 -3.77 -7.15
C ALA A 172 15.81 -2.94 -5.87
N ALA A 173 15.47 -3.59 -4.76
CA ALA A 173 15.10 -2.93 -3.50
C ALA A 173 16.31 -2.48 -2.67
N ASN A 174 17.47 -3.14 -2.82
CA ASN A 174 18.67 -2.78 -2.08
C ASN A 174 19.36 -1.54 -2.69
N VAL A 175 19.62 -0.54 -1.86
CA VAL A 175 20.18 0.77 -2.23
C VAL A 175 21.47 0.66 -3.05
N ARG A 176 22.30 -0.37 -2.82
CA ARG A 176 23.60 -0.51 -3.48
C ARG A 176 23.53 -1.27 -4.81
N THR A 177 22.55 -2.16 -4.99
CA THR A 177 22.44 -3.01 -6.18
C THR A 177 21.37 -2.54 -7.16
N SER A 178 20.47 -1.64 -6.72
CA SER A 178 19.30 -1.21 -7.47
C SER A 178 19.66 -0.59 -8.83
N GLU A 179 20.54 0.40 -8.86
CA GLU A 179 20.86 1.14 -10.09
C GLU A 179 21.54 0.25 -11.16
N PRO A 180 22.61 -0.51 -10.86
CA PRO A 180 23.19 -1.47 -11.83
C PRO A 180 22.18 -2.47 -12.35
N THR A 181 21.35 -3.02 -11.46
CA THR A 181 20.37 -4.07 -11.80
C THR A 181 19.29 -3.50 -12.71
N LEU A 182 18.66 -2.38 -12.36
CA LEU A 182 17.59 -1.78 -13.16
C LEU A 182 18.10 -1.29 -14.52
N ARG A 183 19.30 -0.70 -14.58
CA ARG A 183 19.95 -0.33 -15.85
C ARG A 183 20.10 -1.56 -16.76
N PHE A 184 20.56 -2.67 -16.20
CA PHE A 184 20.72 -3.91 -16.94
C PHE A 184 19.39 -4.51 -17.43
N LEU A 185 18.35 -4.50 -16.58
CA LEU A 185 17.01 -4.97 -16.94
C LEU A 185 16.38 -4.17 -18.09
N ARG A 186 16.62 -2.84 -18.15
CA ARG A 186 16.21 -1.99 -19.29
C ARG A 186 16.96 -2.39 -20.57
N SER A 187 18.28 -2.54 -20.49
CA SER A 187 19.10 -2.93 -21.66
C SER A 187 18.83 -4.36 -22.16
N SER A 188 18.26 -5.22 -21.31
CA SER A 188 17.90 -6.62 -21.62
C SER A 188 16.51 -6.73 -22.26
N GLY A 189 16.26 -5.89 -23.28
CA GLY A 189 15.02 -5.86 -24.07
C GLY A 189 13.79 -5.44 -23.28
N ASP A 190 13.89 -4.41 -22.44
CA ASP A 190 12.81 -3.89 -21.59
C ASP A 190 12.13 -4.99 -20.75
N PHE A 191 12.95 -5.76 -20.02
CA PHE A 191 12.53 -6.95 -19.27
C PHE A 191 11.29 -6.69 -18.40
N VAL A 192 11.32 -5.60 -17.61
CA VAL A 192 10.23 -5.27 -16.68
C VAL A 192 8.92 -5.00 -17.42
N GLN A 193 8.97 -4.23 -18.51
CA GLN A 193 7.78 -3.92 -19.33
C GLN A 193 7.19 -5.19 -19.96
N ARG A 194 8.05 -6.06 -20.50
CA ARG A 194 7.63 -7.30 -21.17
C ARG A 194 6.92 -8.24 -20.20
N HIS A 195 7.48 -8.41 -19.00
CA HIS A 195 6.90 -9.24 -17.95
C HIS A 195 5.63 -8.62 -17.37
N LEU A 196 5.58 -7.29 -17.21
CA LEU A 196 4.37 -6.59 -16.78
C LEU A 196 3.21 -6.77 -17.76
N ALA A 197 3.47 -6.69 -19.07
CA ALA A 197 2.45 -6.86 -20.10
C ALA A 197 1.84 -8.28 -20.14
N ALA A 198 2.54 -9.28 -19.60
CA ALA A 198 2.07 -10.66 -19.52
C ALA A 198 1.15 -10.93 -18.32
N LEU A 199 1.04 -10.00 -17.36
CA LEU A 199 0.12 -10.15 -16.25
C LEU A 199 -1.36 -10.03 -16.70
N PRO A 200 -2.30 -10.67 -15.99
CA PRO A 200 -2.09 -11.58 -14.85
C PRO A 200 -1.66 -12.99 -15.27
N PHE A 201 -0.83 -13.64 -14.44
CA PHE A 201 -0.52 -15.06 -14.60
C PHE A 201 -1.71 -15.93 -14.19
N ASN A 202 -1.98 -16.99 -14.96
CA ASN A 202 -3.09 -17.89 -14.71
C ASN A 202 -2.62 -19.35 -14.91
N THR A 203 -2.00 -19.92 -13.89
CA THR A 203 -1.58 -21.32 -13.84
C THR A 203 -2.52 -22.13 -12.93
N SER A 204 -2.27 -23.45 -12.84
CA SER A 204 -3.02 -24.35 -11.97
C SER A 204 -2.89 -24.01 -10.48
N ASN A 205 -1.85 -23.28 -10.07
CA ASN A 205 -1.60 -22.93 -8.66
C ASN A 205 -1.72 -21.42 -8.40
N ARG A 206 -2.95 -20.99 -8.10
CA ARG A 206 -3.29 -19.59 -7.76
C ARG A 206 -2.40 -18.98 -6.68
N GLY A 207 -1.99 -19.74 -5.68
CA GLY A 207 -1.15 -19.22 -4.59
C GLY A 207 0.22 -18.74 -5.10
N CYS A 208 0.86 -19.55 -5.94
CA CYS A 208 2.15 -19.21 -6.53
C CYS A 208 2.03 -18.10 -7.60
N ASP A 209 0.95 -18.07 -8.38
CA ASP A 209 0.73 -17.00 -9.36
C ASP A 209 0.63 -15.63 -8.68
N LEU A 210 -0.09 -15.58 -7.55
CA LEU A 210 -0.24 -14.36 -6.75
C LEU A 210 1.11 -13.91 -6.15
N THR A 211 1.94 -14.82 -5.64
CA THR A 211 3.26 -14.45 -5.10
C THR A 211 4.22 -14.01 -6.21
N GLN A 212 4.25 -14.70 -7.35
CA GLN A 212 5.09 -14.34 -8.50
C GLN A 212 4.74 -12.94 -9.02
N SER A 213 3.45 -12.68 -9.24
CA SER A 213 2.95 -11.38 -9.69
C SER A 213 3.17 -10.29 -8.63
N ALA A 214 3.07 -10.61 -7.34
CA ALA A 214 3.41 -9.68 -6.25
C ALA A 214 4.87 -9.22 -6.32
N TRP A 215 5.83 -10.14 -6.44
CA TRP A 215 7.26 -9.78 -6.53
C TRP A 215 7.58 -8.97 -7.80
N LEU A 216 6.97 -9.33 -8.93
CA LEU A 216 7.10 -8.56 -10.17
C LEU A 216 6.53 -7.16 -10.03
N MET A 217 5.31 -7.01 -9.49
CA MET A 217 4.68 -5.71 -9.26
C MET A 217 5.51 -4.83 -8.31
N LYS A 218 6.09 -5.40 -7.25
CA LYS A 218 6.99 -4.64 -6.36
C LYS A 218 8.24 -4.13 -7.09
N THR A 219 8.78 -4.93 -8.01
CA THR A 219 9.89 -4.49 -8.89
C THR A 219 9.45 -3.37 -9.83
N VAL A 220 8.24 -3.47 -10.41
CA VAL A 220 7.63 -2.43 -11.25
C VAL A 220 7.44 -1.13 -10.47
N ALA A 221 6.98 -1.19 -9.22
CA ALA A 221 6.81 0.00 -8.38
C ALA A 221 8.15 0.72 -8.13
N ILE A 222 9.24 -0.03 -7.90
CA ILE A 222 10.59 0.54 -7.78
C ILE A 222 11.01 1.19 -9.10
N GLU A 223 10.82 0.48 -10.21
CA GLU A 223 11.21 0.96 -11.54
C GLU A 223 10.46 2.25 -11.93
N LEU A 224 9.15 2.31 -11.67
CA LEU A 224 8.34 3.53 -11.86
C LEU A 224 8.86 4.69 -11.02
N LYS A 225 9.19 4.45 -9.74
CA LYS A 225 9.73 5.49 -8.85
C LYS A 225 11.09 6.00 -9.33
N VAL A 226 12.00 5.09 -9.70
CA VAL A 226 13.36 5.43 -10.14
C VAL A 226 13.33 6.18 -11.47
N THR A 227 12.53 5.72 -12.44
CA THR A 227 12.38 6.40 -13.74
C THR A 227 11.73 7.77 -13.59
N ALA A 228 10.74 7.93 -12.70
CA ALA A 228 10.16 9.23 -12.36
C ALA A 228 11.17 10.18 -11.69
N ALA A 229 11.93 9.70 -10.69
CA ALA A 229 12.92 10.50 -9.98
C ALA A 229 14.07 10.98 -10.89
N HIS A 230 14.50 10.15 -11.85
CA HIS A 230 15.52 10.52 -12.83
C HIS A 230 14.97 11.15 -14.11
N GLN A 231 13.67 11.47 -14.17
CA GLN A 231 13.01 12.11 -15.31
C GLN A 231 13.20 11.36 -16.65
N GLN A 232 13.25 10.03 -16.60
CA GLN A 232 13.34 9.17 -17.79
C GLN A 232 11.97 9.00 -18.45
N MET A 233 11.44 10.09 -19.00
CA MET A 233 10.03 10.21 -19.43
C MET A 233 9.59 9.19 -20.47
N SER A 234 10.48 8.76 -21.38
CA SER A 234 10.15 7.75 -22.39
C SER A 234 9.91 6.37 -21.77
N GLN A 235 10.82 5.94 -20.89
CA GLN A 235 10.71 4.67 -20.16
C GLN A 235 9.54 4.68 -19.18
N LEU A 236 9.36 5.80 -18.48
CA LEU A 236 8.22 6.01 -17.59
C LEU A 236 6.89 5.92 -18.35
N SER A 237 6.76 6.64 -19.47
CA SER A 237 5.55 6.62 -20.32
C SER A 237 5.27 5.21 -20.85
N SER A 238 6.30 4.48 -21.27
CA SER A 238 6.18 3.09 -21.73
C SER A 238 5.56 2.17 -20.66
N LEU A 239 6.04 2.27 -19.42
CA LEU A 239 5.51 1.48 -18.29
C LEU A 239 4.09 1.90 -17.91
N ILE A 240 3.80 3.20 -17.89
CA ILE A 240 2.46 3.73 -17.61
C ILE A 240 1.47 3.27 -18.68
N ASN A 241 1.87 3.26 -19.96
CA ASN A 241 1.02 2.83 -21.06
C ASN A 241 0.60 1.37 -20.90
N VAL A 242 1.50 0.48 -20.50
CA VAL A 242 1.15 -0.94 -20.26
C VAL A 242 0.11 -1.09 -19.13
N LEU A 243 0.14 -0.21 -18.12
CA LEU A 243 -0.80 -0.26 -16.99
C LEU A 243 -2.17 0.33 -17.33
N VAL A 244 -2.19 1.41 -18.13
CA VAL A 244 -3.33 2.32 -18.28
C VAL A 244 -4.04 2.18 -19.64
N VAL A 245 -3.32 1.86 -20.71
CA VAL A 245 -3.90 1.77 -22.06
C VAL A 245 -4.66 0.46 -22.21
N ASP A 246 -5.79 0.52 -22.92
CA ASP A 246 -6.68 -0.63 -23.11
C ASP A 246 -5.96 -1.73 -23.93
N LYS A 247 -6.02 -2.99 -23.46
CA LYS A 247 -5.30 -4.11 -24.10
C LYS A 247 -5.64 -4.30 -25.58
N ASP A 248 -6.86 -3.99 -25.99
CA ASP A 248 -7.31 -4.12 -27.38
C ASP A 248 -6.63 -3.08 -28.29
N THR A 249 -6.38 -1.87 -27.78
CA THR A 249 -5.61 -0.84 -28.50
C THR A 249 -4.14 -1.22 -28.62
N LEU A 250 -3.54 -1.80 -27.57
CA LEU A 250 -2.17 -2.34 -27.61
C LEU A 250 -2.02 -3.53 -28.57
N ARG A 251 -3.07 -4.36 -28.72
CA ARG A 251 -3.09 -5.48 -29.68
C ARG A 251 -3.24 -4.97 -31.12
N ALA A 252 -4.11 -3.98 -31.36
CA ALA A 252 -4.28 -3.37 -32.67
C ALA A 252 -2.98 -2.70 -33.16
N GLU A 253 -2.26 -1.98 -32.29
CA GLU A 253 -0.96 -1.37 -32.60
C GLU A 253 0.12 -2.41 -32.97
N ARG A 254 0.11 -3.60 -32.36
CA ARG A 254 1.06 -4.69 -32.69
C ARG A 254 0.82 -5.32 -34.07
N HIS A 255 -0.36 -5.17 -34.65
CA HIS A 255 -0.69 -5.69 -35.98
C HIS A 255 -0.32 -4.74 -37.13
N LEU A 256 -0.02 -3.46 -36.83
CA LEU A 256 0.62 -2.54 -37.77
C LEU A 256 2.14 -2.72 -37.63
N GLY A 257 2.82 -3.12 -38.71
CA GLY A 257 4.20 -3.61 -38.69
C GLY A 257 5.28 -2.64 -38.14
N PRO A 258 6.56 -3.09 -38.06
CA PRO A 258 7.65 -2.46 -37.29
C PRO A 258 8.22 -1.15 -37.91
N GLY A 259 7.39 -0.30 -38.50
CA GLY A 259 7.81 0.89 -39.25
C GLY A 259 7.38 2.24 -38.67
N THR A 260 6.68 2.28 -37.53
CA THR A 260 6.18 3.54 -36.96
C THR A 260 7.12 4.05 -35.88
N THR A 261 7.86 5.10 -36.23
CA THR A 261 8.74 5.85 -35.33
C THR A 261 7.96 6.51 -34.19
N GLY A 262 8.63 6.75 -33.06
CA GLY A 262 8.07 7.16 -31.75
C GLY A 262 7.22 8.45 -31.67
N ALA A 263 6.79 9.02 -32.80
CA ALA A 263 5.86 10.15 -32.85
C ALA A 263 4.38 9.76 -32.63
N GLN A 264 4.01 8.47 -32.69
CA GLN A 264 2.63 8.02 -32.48
C GLN A 264 2.28 7.65 -31.02
N LEU A 265 3.28 7.42 -30.14
CA LEU A 265 3.04 7.18 -28.71
C LEU A 265 2.36 8.39 -28.02
N THR A 266 2.52 9.59 -28.58
CA THR A 266 1.89 10.83 -28.11
C THR A 266 0.40 10.91 -28.47
N HIS A 267 -0.09 10.10 -29.41
CA HIS A 267 -1.50 10.09 -29.84
C HIS A 267 -2.38 9.03 -29.15
N SER A 268 -1.80 8.12 -28.37
CA SER A 268 -2.54 7.02 -27.72
C SER A 268 -3.49 7.49 -26.60
N PHE A 269 -3.37 8.73 -26.14
CA PHE A 269 -4.23 9.31 -25.09
C PHE A 269 -5.49 10.03 -25.59
N LYS A 270 -5.79 10.01 -26.90
CA LYS A 270 -6.93 10.75 -27.49
C LYS A 270 -8.32 10.16 -27.23
N SER A 271 -8.46 9.12 -26.39
CA SER A 271 -9.77 8.67 -25.95
C SER A 271 -10.19 9.44 -24.68
N ASP A 272 -10.83 10.60 -24.88
CA ASP A 272 -11.38 11.46 -23.81
C ASP A 272 -12.50 10.79 -23.01
N LEU A 273 -12.97 9.61 -23.44
CA LEU A 273 -14.04 8.86 -22.80
C LEU A 273 -13.50 7.52 -22.33
N VAL A 274 -13.05 7.47 -21.08
CA VAL A 274 -12.87 6.20 -20.39
C VAL A 274 -14.24 5.53 -20.30
N ASP A 275 -14.44 4.47 -21.09
CA ASP A 275 -15.63 3.63 -21.05
C ASP A 275 -15.72 2.96 -19.67
N LEU A 276 -16.62 3.49 -18.83
CA LEU A 276 -16.90 2.98 -17.49
C LEU A 276 -17.60 1.61 -17.51
N SER A 277 -18.11 1.15 -18.66
CA SER A 277 -18.86 -0.11 -18.76
C SER A 277 -17.97 -1.36 -18.74
N ALA A 278 -16.66 -1.22 -18.99
CA ALA A 278 -15.71 -2.34 -19.05
C ALA A 278 -14.41 -2.04 -18.29
N PRO A 279 -14.43 -2.04 -16.93
CA PRO A 279 -13.29 -1.62 -16.11
C PRO A 279 -12.05 -2.51 -16.30
N TYR A 280 -12.21 -3.78 -16.64
CA TYR A 280 -11.10 -4.74 -16.73
C TYR A 280 -10.36 -4.75 -18.08
N LYS A 281 -10.63 -3.79 -18.98
CA LYS A 281 -9.85 -3.61 -20.22
C LYS A 281 -8.42 -3.12 -19.96
N ARG A 282 -8.19 -2.51 -18.79
CA ARG A 282 -6.92 -1.94 -18.35
C ARG A 282 -6.22 -2.86 -17.38
N LEU A 283 -4.91 -3.01 -17.53
CA LEU A 283 -4.15 -3.95 -16.72
C LEU A 283 -4.28 -3.64 -15.22
N ILE A 284 -4.19 -2.36 -14.81
CA ILE A 284 -4.26 -1.97 -13.39
C ILE A 284 -5.58 -2.42 -12.71
N LEU A 285 -6.70 -2.35 -13.42
CA LEU A 285 -8.01 -2.78 -12.94
C LEU A 285 -8.19 -4.30 -13.11
N GLN A 286 -7.66 -4.90 -14.18
CA GLN A 286 -7.63 -6.36 -14.35
C GLN A 286 -6.88 -7.05 -13.21
N LEU A 287 -5.74 -6.49 -12.79
CA LEU A 287 -4.94 -6.97 -11.66
C LEU A 287 -5.75 -6.96 -10.36
N LEU A 288 -6.54 -5.90 -10.13
CA LEU A 288 -7.48 -5.84 -9.01
C LEU A 288 -8.61 -6.87 -9.19
N GLY A 289 -9.09 -7.06 -10.42
CA GLY A 289 -10.13 -8.02 -10.81
C GLY A 289 -9.81 -9.46 -10.42
N VAL A 290 -8.56 -9.90 -10.59
CA VAL A 290 -8.09 -11.26 -10.27
C VAL A 290 -8.14 -11.58 -8.76
N LEU A 291 -8.07 -10.55 -7.90
CA LEU A 291 -8.11 -10.74 -6.46
C LEU A 291 -9.49 -11.17 -5.97
N SER A 292 -9.50 -12.27 -5.21
CA SER A 292 -10.64 -12.69 -4.39
C SER A 292 -10.41 -12.27 -2.94
N PHE A 293 -11.32 -11.45 -2.41
CA PHE A 293 -11.26 -10.96 -1.04
C PHE A 293 -11.90 -11.94 -0.04
N ASN A 294 -12.70 -12.88 -0.53
CA ASN A 294 -13.28 -13.95 0.26
C ASN A 294 -12.39 -15.19 0.22
N ILE A 295 -11.80 -15.54 1.37
CA ILE A 295 -10.99 -16.73 1.53
C ILE A 295 -11.75 -17.66 2.47
N GLU A 296 -12.31 -18.73 1.93
CA GLU A 296 -13.15 -19.65 2.69
C GLU A 296 -12.42 -20.24 3.90
N PRO A 297 -13.02 -20.21 5.11
CA PRO A 297 -12.44 -20.84 6.28
C PRO A 297 -12.43 -22.36 6.12
N VAL A 298 -11.32 -22.99 6.53
CA VAL A 298 -11.25 -24.46 6.54
C VAL A 298 -12.02 -24.99 7.74
N VAL A 299 -13.17 -25.62 7.48
CA VAL A 299 -13.98 -26.30 8.50
C VAL A 299 -13.22 -27.51 9.03
N ALA A 300 -13.17 -27.65 10.36
CA ALA A 300 -12.59 -28.80 11.01
C ALA A 300 -13.48 -30.04 10.82
N PRO A 301 -12.92 -31.19 10.42
CA PRO A 301 -13.67 -32.44 10.36
C PRO A 301 -14.11 -32.86 11.77
N THR A 302 -15.21 -33.59 11.87
CA THR A 302 -15.65 -34.22 13.12
C THR A 302 -14.75 -35.42 13.40
N TRP A 303 -14.00 -35.35 14.50
CA TRP A 303 -13.15 -36.45 14.97
C TRP A 303 -13.91 -37.30 16.00
N GLU A 304 -13.89 -38.62 15.83
CA GLU A 304 -14.51 -39.62 16.69
C GLU A 304 -13.57 -40.09 17.81
N PHE A 305 -12.25 -40.16 17.56
CA PHE A 305 -11.27 -40.61 18.57
C PHE A 305 -10.40 -39.48 19.14
N PHE A 306 -10.41 -38.29 18.53
CA PHE A 306 -9.67 -37.12 19.03
C PHE A 306 -10.60 -35.99 19.50
N GLU A 307 -10.32 -35.44 20.68
CA GLU A 307 -10.99 -34.24 21.14
C GLU A 307 -10.53 -33.00 20.36
N HIS A 308 -11.50 -32.19 19.91
CA HIS A 308 -11.23 -31.01 19.08
C HIS A 308 -10.26 -30.00 19.73
N ASN A 309 -10.42 -29.72 21.03
CA ASN A 309 -9.58 -28.75 21.74
C ASN A 309 -8.13 -29.23 21.90
N GLN A 310 -7.92 -30.51 22.18
CA GLN A 310 -6.58 -31.08 22.30
C GLN A 310 -5.85 -31.08 20.96
N MET A 311 -6.58 -31.38 19.88
CA MET A 311 -6.03 -31.37 18.53
C MET A 311 -5.69 -29.94 18.07
N GLU A 312 -6.52 -28.93 18.34
CA GLU A 312 -6.16 -27.53 18.04
C GLU A 312 -4.90 -27.08 18.80
N ASN A 313 -4.73 -27.48 20.06
CA ASN A 313 -3.51 -27.22 20.82
C ASN A 313 -2.29 -27.94 20.21
N LEU A 314 -2.44 -29.18 19.77
CA LEU A 314 -1.37 -29.97 19.15
C LEU A 314 -0.98 -29.37 17.78
N LEU A 315 -1.96 -28.95 16.97
CA LEU A 315 -1.73 -28.22 15.73
C LEU A 315 -0.97 -26.92 15.99
N ALA A 316 -1.33 -26.16 17.03
CA ALA A 316 -0.64 -24.94 17.44
C ALA A 316 0.82 -25.20 17.88
N GLN A 317 1.08 -26.31 18.60
CA GLN A 317 2.44 -26.71 19.00
C GLN A 317 3.32 -27.13 17.81
N CYS A 318 2.70 -27.57 16.72
CA CYS A 318 3.38 -27.94 15.49
C CYS A 318 3.60 -26.75 14.54
N GLU A 319 3.20 -25.53 14.91
CA GLU A 319 3.40 -24.35 14.07
C GLU A 319 4.87 -23.92 14.04
N VAL A 320 5.38 -23.73 12.82
CA VAL A 320 6.71 -23.19 12.54
C VAL A 320 6.56 -21.88 11.78
N GLY A 321 7.36 -20.88 12.16
CA GLY A 321 7.44 -19.63 11.41
C GLY A 321 8.12 -19.84 10.07
N SER A 322 7.42 -19.56 8.98
CA SER A 322 7.98 -19.47 7.64
C SER A 322 8.50 -18.06 7.34
N SER A 323 9.35 -17.93 6.32
CA SER A 323 9.88 -16.64 5.81
C SER A 323 8.73 -15.65 5.59
N GLY A 324 8.69 -14.56 6.36
CA GLY A 324 7.66 -13.51 6.23
C GLY A 324 6.58 -13.51 7.32
N GLY A 325 6.76 -14.24 8.42
CA GLY A 325 5.86 -14.18 9.59
C GLY A 325 4.65 -15.11 9.52
N LEU A 326 4.51 -15.88 8.44
CA LEU A 326 3.46 -16.88 8.27
C LEU A 326 3.71 -18.10 9.17
N LYS A 327 2.75 -18.48 10.00
CA LYS A 327 2.81 -19.71 10.81
C LYS A 327 2.21 -20.88 10.04
N VAL A 328 3.03 -21.86 9.70
CA VAL A 328 2.64 -23.06 8.95
C VAL A 328 2.81 -24.28 9.85
N ILE A 329 1.88 -25.23 9.80
CA ILE A 329 1.92 -26.46 10.60
C ILE A 329 2.96 -27.42 9.98
N ASP A 330 3.96 -27.85 10.75
CA ASP A 330 4.89 -28.90 10.32
C ASP A 330 4.18 -30.26 10.36
N VAL A 331 3.71 -30.68 9.19
CA VAL A 331 3.00 -31.95 8.98
C VAL A 331 3.88 -33.16 9.34
N LYS A 332 5.20 -33.08 9.14
CA LYS A 332 6.13 -34.18 9.48
C LYS A 332 6.32 -34.31 10.98
N ARG A 333 6.32 -33.20 11.72
CA ARG A 333 6.34 -33.20 13.18
C ARG A 333 5.01 -33.69 13.74
N LEU A 334 3.90 -33.21 13.20
CA LEU A 334 2.55 -33.62 13.56
C LEU A 334 2.36 -35.15 13.42
N HIS A 335 2.76 -35.71 12.27
CA HIS A 335 2.69 -37.16 12.04
C HIS A 335 3.54 -37.95 13.05
N ARG A 336 4.76 -37.48 13.37
CA ARG A 336 5.61 -38.13 14.37
C ARG A 336 4.95 -38.16 15.74
N LEU A 337 4.44 -37.01 16.21
CA LEU A 337 3.76 -36.93 17.52
C LEU A 337 2.52 -37.83 17.57
N LEU A 338 1.69 -37.84 16.53
CA LEU A 338 0.49 -38.70 16.48
C LEU A 338 0.85 -40.20 16.45
N MET A 339 1.94 -40.57 15.78
CA MET A 339 2.42 -41.95 15.74
C MET A 339 3.07 -42.38 17.06
N ASP A 340 3.75 -41.48 17.77
CA ASP A 340 4.33 -41.73 19.08
C ASP A 340 3.22 -41.97 20.12
N GLU A 341 2.16 -41.13 20.13
CA GLU A 341 0.98 -41.30 20.98
C GLU A 341 0.24 -42.61 20.68
N LEU A 342 0.06 -42.96 19.41
CA LEU A 342 -0.48 -44.27 19.01
C LEU A 342 0.41 -45.43 19.48
N GLY A 343 1.73 -45.20 19.60
CA GLY A 343 2.71 -46.12 20.16
C GLY A 343 2.53 -46.38 21.65
N VAL A 344 2.19 -45.36 22.43
CA VAL A 344 1.94 -45.46 23.88
C VAL A 344 0.63 -46.21 24.18
N VAL A 345 -0.39 -46.04 23.34
CA VAL A 345 -1.72 -46.67 23.49
C VAL A 345 -1.74 -48.18 23.12
N GLN A 346 -0.61 -48.74 22.66
CA GLN A 346 -0.50 -50.12 22.17
C GLN A 346 -0.86 -51.22 23.17
N GLY A 347 -0.85 -50.94 24.48
CA GLY A 347 -1.12 -51.95 25.52
C GLY A 347 -2.59 -52.35 25.72
N SER A 348 -3.57 -51.58 25.21
CA SER A 348 -4.97 -51.69 25.63
C SER A 348 -6.04 -51.70 24.52
N SER A 349 -5.67 -51.61 23.24
CA SER A 349 -6.62 -51.40 22.13
C SER A 349 -6.62 -52.53 21.08
N THR A 350 -7.80 -52.83 20.51
CA THR A 350 -7.98 -53.91 19.51
C THR A 350 -7.42 -53.51 18.13
N VAL A 351 -7.00 -54.50 17.32
CA VAL A 351 -6.45 -54.27 15.96
C VAL A 351 -7.41 -53.49 15.06
N ALA A 352 -8.72 -53.68 15.21
CA ALA A 352 -9.75 -52.95 14.47
C ALA A 352 -9.82 -51.46 14.86
N GLN A 353 -9.79 -51.15 16.16
CA GLN A 353 -9.75 -49.76 16.65
C GLN A 353 -8.49 -49.03 16.16
N ARG A 354 -7.35 -49.74 16.12
CA ARG A 354 -6.10 -49.17 15.60
C ARG A 354 -6.20 -48.73 14.14
N GLN A 355 -6.88 -49.51 13.29
CA GLN A 355 -7.07 -49.14 11.88
C GLN A 355 -7.96 -47.90 11.73
N LEU A 356 -8.97 -47.74 12.60
CA LEU A 356 -9.83 -46.56 12.60
C LEU A 356 -9.07 -45.30 13.05
N ILE A 357 -8.25 -45.40 14.10
CA ILE A 357 -7.40 -44.29 14.57
C ILE A 357 -6.38 -43.88 13.49
N LEU A 358 -5.75 -44.82 12.79
CA LEU A 358 -4.84 -44.50 11.68
C LEU A 358 -5.54 -43.75 10.53
N ARG A 359 -6.79 -44.11 10.23
CA ARG A 359 -7.60 -43.43 9.22
C ARG A 359 -7.94 -42.00 9.65
N GLU A 360 -8.17 -41.81 10.94
CA GLU A 360 -8.42 -40.49 11.50
C GLU A 360 -7.15 -39.63 11.56
N ILE A 361 -5.98 -40.21 11.87
CA ILE A 361 -4.68 -39.52 11.76
C ILE A 361 -4.49 -38.99 10.33
N GLN A 362 -4.81 -39.78 9.30
CA GLN A 362 -4.77 -39.31 7.91
C GLN A 362 -5.73 -38.13 7.67
N SER A 363 -6.93 -38.17 8.25
CA SER A 363 -7.89 -37.05 8.19
C SER A 363 -7.35 -35.77 8.85
N VAL A 364 -6.71 -35.90 10.02
CA VAL A 364 -6.04 -34.79 10.72
C VAL A 364 -4.92 -34.20 9.87
N LEU A 365 -4.06 -35.04 9.28
CA LEU A 365 -2.97 -34.58 8.41
C LEU A 365 -3.51 -33.89 7.15
N ALA A 366 -4.56 -34.43 6.54
CA ALA A 366 -5.22 -33.80 5.39
C ALA A 366 -5.83 -32.44 5.77
N HIS A 367 -6.44 -32.33 6.94
CA HIS A 367 -6.92 -31.05 7.47
C HIS A 367 -5.77 -30.06 7.70
N ALA A 368 -4.64 -30.49 8.29
CA ALA A 368 -3.46 -29.65 8.48
C ALA A 368 -2.88 -29.15 7.15
N VAL A 369 -2.78 -30.00 6.12
CA VAL A 369 -2.36 -29.61 4.76
C VAL A 369 -3.34 -28.60 4.16
N LYS A 370 -4.65 -28.81 4.29
CA LYS A 370 -5.67 -27.88 3.79
C LYS A 370 -5.60 -26.52 4.48
N ARG A 371 -5.40 -26.49 5.81
CA ARG A 371 -5.20 -25.26 6.61
C ARG A 371 -3.92 -24.54 6.19
N ASN A 372 -2.82 -25.26 5.94
CA ASN A 372 -1.59 -24.68 5.42
C ASN A 372 -1.80 -24.06 4.03
N ARG A 373 -2.47 -24.76 3.10
CA ARG A 373 -2.80 -24.23 1.77
C ARG A 373 -3.65 -22.95 1.86
N GLN A 374 -4.65 -22.93 2.74
CA GLN A 374 -5.46 -21.73 2.99
C GLN A 374 -4.62 -20.57 3.54
N ARG A 375 -3.75 -20.82 4.52
CA ARG A 375 -2.84 -19.79 5.08
C ARG A 375 -1.85 -19.24 4.04
N HIS A 376 -1.30 -20.11 3.19
CA HIS A 376 -0.45 -19.70 2.08
C HIS A 376 -1.20 -18.84 1.08
N LEU A 377 -2.42 -19.24 0.70
CA LEU A 377 -3.26 -18.44 -0.20
C LEU A 377 -3.59 -17.08 0.42
N ALA A 378 -3.98 -17.02 1.69
CA ALA A 378 -4.24 -15.78 2.40
C ALA A 378 -3.03 -14.85 2.42
N SER A 379 -1.85 -15.38 2.75
CA SER A 379 -0.60 -14.61 2.72
C SER A 379 -0.26 -14.12 1.32
N ALA A 380 -0.42 -14.96 0.29
CA ALA A 380 -0.21 -14.59 -1.10
C ALA A 380 -1.15 -13.47 -1.56
N THR A 381 -2.44 -13.55 -1.20
CA THR A 381 -3.44 -12.51 -1.49
C THR A 381 -3.07 -11.18 -0.83
N VAL A 382 -2.62 -11.21 0.43
CA VAL A 382 -2.14 -10.02 1.15
C VAL A 382 -0.91 -9.41 0.47
N GLN A 383 0.08 -10.23 0.11
CA GLN A 383 1.30 -9.78 -0.57
C GLN A 383 0.99 -9.20 -1.95
N TYR A 384 0.07 -9.81 -2.70
CA TYR A 384 -0.37 -9.33 -3.99
C TYR A 384 -1.07 -7.98 -3.86
N LEU A 385 -2.01 -7.84 -2.92
CA LEU A 385 -2.72 -6.57 -2.70
C LEU A 385 -1.75 -5.45 -2.28
N ASP A 386 -0.78 -5.74 -1.41
CA ASP A 386 0.28 -4.80 -1.03
C ASP A 386 1.14 -4.39 -2.24
N ALA A 387 1.50 -5.34 -3.11
CA ALA A 387 2.24 -5.05 -4.33
C ALA A 387 1.45 -4.21 -5.34
N TRP A 388 0.18 -4.56 -5.59
CA TRP A 388 -0.74 -3.78 -6.44
C TRP A 388 -0.92 -2.37 -5.89
N ARG A 389 -1.10 -2.25 -4.56
CA ARG A 389 -1.20 -0.96 -3.87
C ARG A 389 0.04 -0.11 -4.15
N GLN A 390 1.25 -0.66 -3.96
CA GLN A 390 2.50 0.07 -4.19
C GLN A 390 2.63 0.57 -5.65
N VAL A 391 2.30 -0.26 -6.64
CA VAL A 391 2.31 0.16 -8.06
C VAL A 391 1.34 1.32 -8.27
N THR A 392 0.12 1.20 -7.75
CA THR A 392 -0.93 2.21 -7.90
C THR A 392 -0.56 3.52 -7.20
N GLU A 393 -0.02 3.45 -5.98
CA GLU A 393 0.40 4.62 -5.21
C GLU A 393 1.59 5.33 -5.86
N VAL A 394 2.59 4.61 -6.37
CA VAL A 394 3.72 5.22 -7.09
C VAL A 394 3.25 5.85 -8.40
N LEU A 395 2.37 5.16 -9.14
CA LEU A 395 1.81 5.68 -10.40
C LEU A 395 1.10 7.01 -10.21
N PHE A 396 0.28 7.16 -9.16
CA PHE A 396 -0.45 8.41 -8.95
C PHE A 396 0.31 9.43 -8.10
N SER A 397 1.02 9.04 -7.06
CA SER A 397 1.62 10.00 -6.11
C SER A 397 3.00 10.49 -6.52
N VAL A 398 3.76 9.68 -7.27
CA VAL A 398 5.17 9.97 -7.60
C VAL A 398 5.34 10.33 -9.07
N ALA A 399 4.58 9.72 -9.98
CA ALA A 399 4.70 10.08 -11.39
C ALA A 399 4.30 11.55 -11.61
N PRO A 400 5.09 12.30 -12.42
CA PRO A 400 4.82 13.71 -12.70
C PRO A 400 3.44 13.90 -13.33
N THR A 401 2.79 15.02 -13.04
CA THR A 401 1.43 15.31 -13.52
C THR A 401 1.30 15.33 -15.04
N ASP A 402 2.42 15.51 -15.75
CA ASP A 402 2.46 15.57 -17.21
C ASP A 402 2.50 14.18 -17.87
N SER A 403 2.69 13.11 -17.10
CA SER A 403 2.76 11.75 -17.64
C SER A 403 1.39 11.19 -18.05
N LEU A 404 0.30 11.73 -17.49
CA LEU A 404 -1.07 11.30 -17.76
C LEU A 404 -1.99 12.53 -17.87
N PRO A 405 -2.79 12.66 -18.95
CA PRO A 405 -3.77 13.73 -19.04
C PRO A 405 -4.77 13.71 -17.89
N PHE A 406 -5.19 14.88 -17.43
CA PHE A 406 -6.13 15.02 -16.31
C PHE A 406 -7.40 14.17 -16.46
N PRO A 407 -8.16 14.20 -17.58
CA PRO A 407 -9.43 13.47 -17.67
C PRO A 407 -9.25 11.95 -17.48
N LEU A 408 -8.17 11.41 -18.04
CA LEU A 408 -7.82 10.00 -17.95
C LEU A 408 -7.39 9.63 -16.52
N ARG A 409 -6.46 10.40 -15.96
CA ARG A 409 -5.94 10.20 -14.61
C ARG A 409 -7.05 10.27 -13.56
N PHE A 410 -7.91 11.28 -13.67
CA PHE A 410 -9.03 11.48 -12.76
C PHE A 410 -10.06 10.36 -12.86
N SER A 411 -10.46 9.97 -14.08
CA SER A 411 -11.43 8.88 -14.29
C SER A 411 -10.90 7.54 -13.75
N LEU A 412 -9.61 7.26 -13.94
CA LEU A 412 -8.97 6.05 -13.42
C LEU A 412 -8.97 6.00 -11.90
N LEU A 413 -8.63 7.11 -11.24
CA LEU A 413 -8.64 7.17 -9.79
C LEU A 413 -10.03 6.86 -9.23
N LEU A 414 -11.08 7.47 -9.79
CA LEU A 414 -12.46 7.20 -9.35
C LEU A 414 -12.87 5.74 -9.59
N GLN A 415 -12.53 5.17 -10.75
CA GLN A 415 -12.83 3.76 -11.05
C GLN A 415 -12.12 2.80 -10.10
N ILE A 416 -10.83 3.01 -9.83
CA ILE A 416 -10.06 2.15 -8.93
C ILE A 416 -10.62 2.23 -7.51
N ILE A 417 -10.94 3.44 -7.03
CA ILE A 417 -11.56 3.64 -5.72
C ILE A 417 -12.90 2.91 -5.65
N PHE A 418 -13.77 3.11 -6.65
CA PHE A 418 -15.11 2.51 -6.67
C PHE A 418 -15.06 0.98 -6.70
N GLU A 419 -14.21 0.40 -7.55
CA GLU A 419 -14.03 -1.05 -7.66
C GLU A 419 -13.49 -1.65 -6.36
N LEU A 420 -12.49 -1.01 -5.74
CA LEU A 420 -11.91 -1.47 -4.48
C LEU A 420 -12.94 -1.44 -3.34
N LEU A 421 -13.70 -0.34 -3.22
CA LEU A 421 -14.76 -0.21 -2.22
C LEU A 421 -15.86 -1.26 -2.42
N THR A 422 -16.30 -1.47 -3.66
CA THR A 422 -17.34 -2.45 -3.99
C THR A 422 -16.89 -3.87 -3.68
N LYS A 423 -15.65 -4.23 -4.02
CA LYS A 423 -15.09 -5.55 -3.68
C LYS A 423 -15.03 -5.80 -2.18
N VAL A 424 -14.62 -4.81 -1.40
CA VAL A 424 -14.54 -4.95 0.06
C VAL A 424 -15.92 -5.06 0.70
N LEU A 425 -16.90 -4.29 0.24
CA LEU A 425 -18.26 -4.34 0.78
C LEU A 425 -19.00 -5.64 0.44
N ASN A 426 -18.69 -6.26 -0.70
CA ASN A 426 -19.34 -7.49 -1.15
C ASN A 426 -18.74 -8.77 -0.55
N SER A 427 -17.71 -8.69 0.29
CA SER A 427 -17.00 -9.86 0.81
C SER A 427 -16.64 -9.74 2.29
N THR A 428 -16.52 -10.88 2.96
CA THR A 428 -16.00 -10.96 4.33
C THR A 428 -14.47 -10.88 4.29
N VAL A 429 -13.96 -9.65 4.36
CA VAL A 429 -12.53 -9.38 4.17
C VAL A 429 -11.74 -9.65 5.46
N MET A 430 -10.59 -10.30 5.33
CA MET A 430 -9.62 -10.44 6.42
C MET A 430 -9.14 -9.07 6.92
N ALA A 431 -8.88 -8.93 8.23
CA ALA A 431 -8.49 -7.65 8.83
C ALA A 431 -7.26 -7.00 8.14
N GLU A 432 -6.23 -7.79 7.79
CA GLU A 432 -5.03 -7.30 7.10
C GLU A 432 -5.36 -6.72 5.72
N LEU A 433 -6.15 -7.44 4.90
CA LEU A 433 -6.60 -6.97 3.59
C LEU A 433 -7.44 -5.69 3.71
N ALA A 434 -8.35 -5.65 4.68
CA ALA A 434 -9.20 -4.49 4.92
C ALA A 434 -8.38 -3.24 5.30
N ILE A 435 -7.34 -3.39 6.14
CA ILE A 435 -6.43 -2.31 6.50
C ILE A 435 -5.63 -1.84 5.28
N LEU A 436 -5.07 -2.76 4.48
CA LEU A 436 -4.33 -2.41 3.26
C LEU A 436 -5.21 -1.67 2.24
N SER A 437 -6.44 -2.16 2.02
CA SER A 437 -7.41 -1.53 1.12
C SER A 437 -7.83 -0.14 1.62
N SER A 438 -8.08 0.04 2.92
CA SER A 438 -8.46 1.35 3.47
C SER A 438 -7.33 2.38 3.30
N GLY A 439 -6.08 1.96 3.49
CA GLY A 439 -4.90 2.81 3.25
C GLY A 439 -4.75 3.18 1.76
N ALA A 440 -5.00 2.23 0.86
CA ALA A 440 -5.03 2.49 -0.58
C ALA A 440 -6.12 3.52 -0.95
N VAL A 441 -7.34 3.35 -0.44
CA VAL A 441 -8.45 4.29 -0.66
C VAL A 441 -8.08 5.69 -0.20
N LEU A 442 -7.48 5.84 0.99
CA LEU A 442 -6.99 7.13 1.49
C LEU A 442 -6.01 7.79 0.52
N LEU A 443 -4.94 7.10 0.14
CA LEU A 443 -3.89 7.68 -0.72
C LEU A 443 -4.40 7.98 -2.13
N LEU A 444 -5.31 7.15 -2.65
CA LEU A 444 -6.00 7.41 -3.91
C LEU A 444 -6.87 8.67 -3.82
N PHE A 445 -7.60 8.89 -2.73
CA PHE A 445 -8.39 10.11 -2.54
C PHE A 445 -7.55 11.36 -2.36
N VAL A 446 -6.43 11.27 -1.64
CA VAL A 446 -5.46 12.37 -1.58
C VAL A 446 -4.92 12.68 -2.97
N SER A 447 -4.67 11.65 -3.79
CA SER A 447 -4.25 11.82 -5.19
C SER A 447 -5.33 12.45 -6.06
N VAL A 448 -6.60 12.10 -5.85
CA VAL A 448 -7.76 12.75 -6.48
C VAL A 448 -7.81 14.22 -6.12
N ARG A 449 -7.67 14.53 -4.82
CA ARG A 449 -7.66 15.91 -4.33
C ARG A 449 -6.55 16.72 -4.98
N ASN A 450 -5.32 16.21 -4.94
CA ASN A 450 -4.16 16.89 -5.53
C ASN A 450 -4.32 17.05 -7.05
N CYS A 451 -4.85 16.04 -7.75
CA CYS A 451 -5.11 16.09 -9.19
C CYS A 451 -6.10 17.22 -9.52
N PHE A 452 -7.17 17.35 -8.73
CA PHE A 452 -8.17 18.38 -8.90
C PHE A 452 -7.65 19.78 -8.57
N THR A 453 -7.01 19.96 -7.40
CA THR A 453 -6.42 21.24 -6.98
C THR A 453 -5.36 21.72 -7.96
N THR A 454 -4.55 20.82 -8.53
CA THR A 454 -3.53 21.19 -9.53
C THR A 454 -4.16 21.73 -10.81
N GLU A 455 -5.24 21.11 -11.32
CA GLU A 455 -5.94 21.63 -12.50
C GLU A 455 -6.65 22.96 -12.21
N LEU A 456 -7.27 23.11 -11.04
CA LEU A 456 -7.83 24.40 -10.62
C LEU A 456 -6.76 25.51 -10.60
N ASN A 457 -5.58 25.20 -10.06
CA ASN A 457 -4.46 26.15 -10.02
C ASN A 457 -3.93 26.47 -11.43
N LYS A 458 -3.94 25.51 -12.36
CA LYS A 458 -3.60 25.78 -13.77
C LYS A 458 -4.59 26.75 -14.42
N LEU A 459 -5.89 26.55 -14.16
CA LEU A 459 -6.94 27.45 -14.64
C LEU A 459 -6.80 28.86 -14.03
N SER A 460 -6.49 28.96 -12.73
CA SER A 460 -6.30 30.25 -12.06
C SER A 460 -5.06 30.99 -12.56
N LEU A 461 -3.95 30.31 -12.87
CA LEU A 461 -2.75 30.91 -13.43
C LEU A 461 -2.93 31.41 -14.89
N GLN A 462 -3.81 30.78 -15.66
CA GLN A 462 -4.11 31.18 -17.04
C GLN A 462 -4.98 32.45 -17.14
N THR A 463 -5.55 32.93 -16.01
CA THR A 463 -6.38 34.15 -15.95
C THR A 463 -5.63 35.44 -16.30
N SER A 464 -4.29 35.44 -16.30
CA SER A 464 -3.50 36.64 -16.61
C SER A 464 -3.37 36.95 -18.12
N GLY A 465 -3.87 36.08 -19.01
CA GLY A 465 -3.58 36.14 -20.45
C GLY A 465 -4.76 36.49 -21.38
N ARG A 466 -5.91 35.80 -21.28
CA ARG A 466 -7.10 36.00 -22.16
C ARG A 466 -8.37 35.48 -21.47
N SER A 467 -9.37 36.34 -21.27
CA SER A 467 -10.61 36.05 -20.50
C SER A 467 -11.51 34.95 -21.12
N GLU A 468 -11.63 34.91 -22.45
CA GLU A 468 -12.59 34.00 -23.13
C GLU A 468 -12.17 32.51 -23.08
N GLY A 469 -10.88 32.20 -23.16
CA GLY A 469 -10.40 30.80 -23.14
C GLY A 469 -10.49 30.13 -21.77
N VAL A 470 -10.43 30.91 -20.68
CA VAL A 470 -10.53 30.40 -19.31
C VAL A 470 -11.96 30.00 -18.98
N ALA A 471 -12.95 30.78 -19.44
CA ALA A 471 -14.35 30.45 -19.26
C ALA A 471 -14.73 29.14 -19.97
N GLU A 472 -14.22 28.93 -21.19
CA GLU A 472 -14.44 27.68 -21.95
C GLU A 472 -13.77 26.47 -21.27
N ALA A 473 -12.52 26.63 -20.77
CA ALA A 473 -11.82 25.57 -20.06
C ALA A 473 -12.49 25.21 -18.73
N GLY A 474 -12.97 26.21 -17.98
CA GLY A 474 -13.77 26.03 -16.77
C GLY A 474 -15.09 25.31 -17.03
N ALA A 475 -15.81 25.69 -18.11
CA ALA A 475 -17.05 25.02 -18.51
C ALA A 475 -16.83 23.55 -18.93
N LYS A 476 -15.73 23.25 -19.63
CA LYS A 476 -15.35 21.86 -19.96
C LYS A 476 -15.08 21.03 -18.70
N LEU A 477 -14.35 21.59 -17.74
CA LEU A 477 -14.10 20.93 -16.45
C LEU A 477 -15.40 20.71 -15.67
N ALA A 478 -16.29 21.69 -15.63
CA ALA A 478 -17.59 21.58 -14.98
C ALA A 478 -18.45 20.47 -15.61
N ALA A 479 -18.56 20.45 -16.94
CA ALA A 479 -19.29 19.40 -17.66
C ALA A 479 -18.69 18.00 -17.42
N PHE A 480 -17.36 17.91 -17.38
CA PHE A 480 -16.66 16.66 -17.06
C PHE A 480 -16.97 16.16 -15.64
N LEU A 481 -16.98 17.03 -14.63
CA LEU A 481 -17.31 16.65 -13.25
C LEU A 481 -18.80 16.28 -13.10
N GLN A 482 -19.69 17.03 -13.74
CA GLN A 482 -21.12 16.71 -13.77
C GLN A 482 -21.38 15.31 -14.34
N ALA A 483 -20.67 14.93 -15.41
CA ALA A 483 -20.74 13.58 -15.96
C ALA A 483 -20.28 12.48 -14.98
N LYS A 484 -19.53 12.83 -13.91
CA LYS A 484 -19.05 11.91 -12.88
C LYS A 484 -19.79 12.06 -11.54
N GLU A 485 -20.86 12.85 -11.46
CA GLU A 485 -21.56 13.10 -10.20
C GLU A 485 -22.14 11.82 -9.58
N ASN A 486 -22.72 10.93 -10.40
CA ASN A 486 -23.31 9.68 -9.91
C ASN A 486 -22.27 8.74 -9.29
N ILE A 487 -21.14 8.52 -9.98
CA ILE A 487 -20.07 7.68 -9.44
C ILE A 487 -19.48 8.28 -8.14
N LEU A 488 -19.39 9.61 -8.03
CA LEU A 488 -18.93 10.26 -6.81
C LEU A 488 -19.91 10.05 -5.64
N LYS A 489 -21.23 10.13 -5.89
CA LYS A 489 -22.26 9.80 -4.90
C LYS A 489 -22.20 8.34 -4.47
N ASP A 490 -22.02 7.43 -5.42
CA ASP A 490 -21.91 5.99 -5.14
C ASP A 490 -20.65 5.67 -4.35
N ILE A 491 -19.51 6.26 -4.72
CA ILE A 491 -18.24 6.13 -3.99
C ILE A 491 -18.41 6.61 -2.54
N MET A 492 -18.99 7.80 -2.33
CA MET A 492 -19.24 8.31 -0.99
C MET A 492 -20.18 7.38 -0.20
N SER A 493 -21.24 6.89 -0.84
CA SER A 493 -22.16 5.93 -0.22
C SER A 493 -21.45 4.64 0.18
N CYS A 494 -20.55 4.11 -0.65
CA CYS A 494 -19.76 2.94 -0.35
C CYS A 494 -18.78 3.20 0.80
N MET A 495 -18.09 4.36 0.84
CA MET A 495 -17.22 4.73 1.96
C MET A 495 -17.99 4.77 3.28
N LEU A 496 -19.16 5.41 3.30
CA LEU A 496 -19.99 5.53 4.50
C LEU A 496 -20.54 4.16 4.95
N LYS A 497 -20.99 3.30 4.02
CA LYS A 497 -21.36 1.91 4.33
C LYS A 497 -20.21 1.15 4.99
N TRP A 498 -18.98 1.33 4.50
CA TRP A 498 -17.82 0.62 5.04
C TRP A 498 -17.42 1.14 6.42
N ILE A 499 -17.47 2.46 6.64
CA ILE A 499 -17.26 3.06 7.96
C ILE A 499 -18.20 2.41 8.98
N LEU A 500 -19.49 2.30 8.66
CA LEU A 500 -20.50 1.73 9.55
C LEU A 500 -20.33 0.24 9.84
N SER A 501 -19.77 -0.54 8.90
CA SER A 501 -19.52 -1.98 9.10
C SER A 501 -18.19 -2.27 9.80
N SER A 502 -17.28 -1.31 9.87
CA SER A 502 -15.88 -1.48 10.30
C SER A 502 -15.62 -1.36 11.81
N VAL A 503 -16.50 -1.94 12.64
CA VAL A 503 -16.56 -1.71 14.10
C VAL A 503 -15.26 -2.07 14.84
N SER A 504 -14.45 -3.02 14.35
CA SER A 504 -13.34 -3.62 15.11
C SER A 504 -11.96 -2.97 14.95
N SER A 505 -11.73 -2.10 13.94
CA SER A 505 -10.38 -1.57 13.65
C SER A 505 -10.35 -0.06 13.54
N GLN A 506 -9.78 0.61 14.55
CA GLN A 506 -9.60 2.07 14.56
C GLN A 506 -8.68 2.57 13.46
N LYS A 507 -7.65 1.78 13.08
CA LYS A 507 -6.74 2.15 11.99
C LYS A 507 -7.47 2.19 10.64
N LEU A 508 -8.35 1.23 10.40
CA LEU A 508 -9.17 1.17 9.20
C LEU A 508 -10.11 2.39 9.17
N ARG A 509 -10.83 2.66 10.26
CA ARG A 509 -11.73 3.81 10.36
C ARG A 509 -11.02 5.14 10.19
N ALA A 510 -9.84 5.32 10.80
CA ALA A 510 -9.01 6.50 10.60
C ALA A 510 -8.68 6.72 9.11
N ASN A 511 -8.26 5.69 8.38
CA ASN A 511 -8.00 5.81 6.95
C ASN A 511 -9.25 6.25 6.16
N LEU A 512 -10.41 5.69 6.48
CA LEU A 512 -11.68 6.05 5.82
C LEU A 512 -12.16 7.46 6.17
N TYR A 513 -11.98 7.90 7.42
CA TYR A 513 -12.28 9.27 7.82
C TYR A 513 -11.39 10.28 7.09
N ALA A 514 -10.08 10.00 6.98
CA ALA A 514 -9.18 10.85 6.20
C ALA A 514 -9.54 10.86 4.70
N ALA A 515 -10.01 9.73 4.15
CA ALA A 515 -10.51 9.66 2.77
C ALA A 515 -11.79 10.48 2.58
N LEU A 516 -12.75 10.36 3.50
CA LEU A 516 -13.99 11.14 3.52
C LEU A 516 -13.70 12.64 3.67
N LEU A 517 -12.79 13.02 4.57
CA LEU A 517 -12.35 14.40 4.75
C LEU A 517 -11.75 14.94 3.45
N SER A 518 -10.88 14.17 2.79
CA SER A 518 -10.28 14.56 1.51
C SER A 518 -11.33 14.74 0.41
N PHE A 519 -12.38 13.89 0.41
CA PHE A 519 -13.51 14.00 -0.51
C PHE A 519 -14.37 15.23 -0.25
N LEU A 520 -14.72 15.50 1.01
CA LEU A 520 -15.59 16.62 1.38
C LEU A 520 -14.86 17.97 1.26
N GLN A 521 -13.56 18.04 1.54
CA GLN A 521 -12.75 19.25 1.37
C GLN A 521 -12.74 19.74 -0.09
N LEU A 522 -12.85 18.82 -1.06
CA LEU A 522 -12.95 19.18 -2.47
C LEU A 522 -14.24 19.94 -2.79
N SER A 523 -15.33 19.68 -2.08
CA SER A 523 -16.56 20.47 -2.19
C SER A 523 -16.41 21.86 -1.57
N ARG A 524 -15.54 22.01 -0.57
CA ARG A 524 -15.28 23.29 0.13
C ARG A 524 -14.37 24.24 -0.63
N GLN A 525 -13.32 23.73 -1.29
CA GLN A 525 -12.33 24.53 -2.05
C GLN A 525 -12.93 25.34 -3.22
N GLN A 526 -14.22 25.21 -3.47
CA GLN A 526 -14.96 25.83 -4.57
C GLN A 526 -15.74 27.06 -4.14
N CYS A 527 -15.95 27.24 -2.84
CA CYS A 527 -16.70 28.37 -2.29
C CYS A 527 -15.84 29.62 -2.05
N GLU A 528 -14.50 29.51 -2.15
CA GLU A 528 -13.66 30.70 -2.10
C GLU A 528 -13.79 31.42 -3.45
N PRO A 529 -14.38 32.63 -3.50
CA PRO A 529 -14.46 33.36 -4.75
C PRO A 529 -13.03 33.61 -5.25
N LEU A 530 -12.77 33.27 -6.51
CA LEU A 530 -11.57 33.73 -7.21
C LEU A 530 -11.46 35.25 -6.96
N PRO A 531 -10.28 35.79 -6.59
CA PRO A 531 -10.15 37.21 -6.30
C PRO A 531 -10.70 38.01 -7.47
N ALA A 532 -11.82 38.69 -7.24
CA ALA A 532 -12.47 39.52 -8.24
C ALA A 532 -11.46 40.58 -8.70
N LEU A 533 -11.35 40.78 -10.02
CA LEU A 533 -10.65 41.96 -10.55
C LEU A 533 -11.22 43.21 -9.88
N PRO A 534 -10.42 44.24 -9.57
CA PRO A 534 -10.94 45.52 -9.16
C PRO A 534 -11.68 46.13 -10.36
N THR A 535 -12.97 45.87 -10.47
CA THR A 535 -13.85 46.63 -11.35
C THR A 535 -13.93 48.03 -10.78
N THR A 536 -13.41 48.97 -11.57
CA THR A 536 -13.46 50.41 -11.32
C THR A 536 -14.88 50.84 -10.97
N MET A 537 -15.00 51.63 -9.91
CA MET A 537 -16.23 52.25 -9.47
C MET A 537 -16.91 53.02 -10.61
N GLU A 538 -18.23 52.85 -10.73
CA GLU A 538 -19.24 53.83 -11.14
C GLU A 538 -20.61 53.14 -11.08
N SER A 539 -21.33 53.27 -9.97
CA SER A 539 -22.39 54.27 -9.70
C SER A 539 -23.80 53.81 -10.11
N SER A 540 -24.63 53.64 -9.08
CA SER A 540 -26.08 53.91 -9.06
C SER A 540 -27.03 53.02 -9.88
N GLY A 541 -27.85 52.25 -9.16
CA GLY A 541 -29.22 51.97 -9.60
C GLY A 541 -29.72 50.55 -9.34
N SER A 542 -30.83 50.50 -8.62
CA SER A 542 -31.91 49.51 -8.76
C SER A 542 -31.97 48.34 -7.78
N TYR A 543 -33.03 48.39 -6.99
CA TYR A 543 -33.53 47.50 -5.94
C TYR A 543 -34.07 46.15 -6.51
N VAL A 544 -33.46 45.59 -7.56
CA VAL A 544 -33.99 44.42 -8.30
C VAL A 544 -32.93 43.35 -8.55
N SER A 545 -32.21 42.91 -7.52
CA SER A 545 -31.26 41.78 -7.64
C SER A 545 -31.36 40.78 -6.49
N LEU A 546 -32.58 40.48 -6.02
CA LEU A 546 -32.85 39.40 -5.05
C LEU A 546 -33.43 38.13 -5.71
N LEU A 547 -33.51 38.08 -7.04
CA LEU A 547 -34.00 36.92 -7.80
C LEU A 547 -32.97 36.29 -8.74
N ASP A 548 -31.83 36.93 -8.93
CA ASP A 548 -30.66 36.34 -9.59
C ASP A 548 -29.52 36.34 -8.57
N GLU A 549 -29.41 35.28 -7.77
CA GLU A 549 -28.09 34.90 -7.26
C GLU A 549 -27.17 34.88 -8.49
N PRO A 550 -26.05 35.62 -8.51
CA PRO A 550 -25.06 35.42 -9.54
C PRO A 550 -24.50 34.03 -9.26
N ARG A 551 -25.15 32.98 -9.79
CA ARG A 551 -24.50 31.71 -10.01
C ARG A 551 -23.26 32.11 -10.78
N SER A 552 -22.11 32.03 -10.12
CA SER A 552 -20.83 32.06 -10.76
C SER A 552 -20.87 30.92 -11.78
N VAL A 553 -21.31 31.23 -13.01
CA VAL A 553 -21.53 30.26 -14.10
C VAL A 553 -20.22 29.55 -14.48
N LEU A 554 -19.10 29.97 -13.86
CA LEU A 554 -17.74 29.57 -14.17
C LEU A 554 -17.05 28.76 -13.07
N GLN A 555 -17.71 28.44 -11.94
CA GLN A 555 -17.10 27.56 -10.94
C GLN A 555 -17.36 26.07 -11.27
N PRO A 556 -16.32 25.27 -11.58
CA PRO A 556 -16.48 23.84 -11.77
C PRO A 556 -16.89 23.19 -10.43
N VAL A 557 -18.11 22.65 -10.37
CA VAL A 557 -18.68 22.11 -9.13
C VAL A 557 -18.31 20.63 -8.93
N TRP A 558 -17.70 20.32 -7.78
CA TRP A 558 -17.32 19.02 -7.27
C TRP A 558 -18.46 18.49 -6.41
N VAL A 559 -19.42 17.80 -7.04
CA VAL A 559 -20.67 17.34 -6.40
C VAL A 559 -21.46 18.51 -5.80
N SER A 560 -22.77 18.59 -6.04
CA SER A 560 -23.55 19.64 -5.36
C SER A 560 -23.44 19.46 -3.83
N GLN A 561 -23.22 20.54 -3.06
CA GLN A 561 -23.26 20.46 -1.59
C GLN A 561 -24.55 19.80 -1.10
N HIS A 562 -25.68 20.11 -1.76
CA HIS A 562 -26.95 19.44 -1.53
C HIS A 562 -26.86 17.93 -1.80
N ALA A 563 -26.22 17.49 -2.88
CA ALA A 563 -26.02 16.07 -3.15
C ALA A 563 -25.18 15.38 -2.06
N SER A 564 -24.10 16.03 -1.61
CA SER A 564 -23.25 15.52 -0.52
C SER A 564 -24.04 15.38 0.79
N LEU A 565 -24.79 16.42 1.13
CA LEU A 565 -25.68 16.48 2.29
C LEU A 565 -26.75 15.38 2.22
N GLN A 566 -27.41 15.20 1.08
CA GLN A 566 -28.47 14.19 0.91
C GLN A 566 -27.97 12.77 1.18
N VAL A 567 -26.77 12.42 0.72
CA VAL A 567 -26.20 11.11 1.02
C VAL A 567 -25.86 10.99 2.51
N LEU A 568 -25.27 12.01 3.13
CA LEU A 568 -24.96 12.02 4.56
C LEU A 568 -26.23 11.84 5.41
N LEU A 569 -27.29 12.60 5.11
CA LEU A 569 -28.59 12.44 5.77
C LEU A 569 -29.20 11.05 5.55
N GLY A 570 -28.98 10.43 4.39
CA GLY A 570 -29.43 9.07 4.10
C GLY A 570 -28.87 7.99 5.04
N PHE A 571 -27.67 8.18 5.60
CA PHE A 571 -27.10 7.31 6.64
C PHE A 571 -27.52 7.74 8.06
N GLY A 572 -27.92 8.99 8.23
CA GLY A 572 -28.57 9.53 9.42
C GLY A 572 -27.75 9.39 10.71
N GLU A 573 -28.47 9.16 11.82
CA GLU A 573 -27.89 9.11 13.18
C GLU A 573 -26.82 8.03 13.37
N ARG A 574 -26.85 6.93 12.60
CA ARG A 574 -25.88 5.83 12.75
C ARG A 574 -24.45 6.29 12.47
N LEU A 575 -24.28 7.18 11.49
CA LEU A 575 -23.00 7.77 11.15
C LEU A 575 -22.48 8.65 12.30
N LEU A 576 -23.33 9.51 12.85
CA LEU A 576 -23.00 10.34 14.00
C LEU A 576 -22.61 9.51 15.20
N VAL A 577 -23.40 8.49 15.56
CA VAL A 577 -23.09 7.63 16.72
C VAL A 577 -21.72 6.99 16.55
N THR A 578 -21.38 6.52 15.35
CA THR A 578 -20.07 5.90 15.08
C THR A 578 -18.93 6.93 15.21
N LEU A 579 -19.07 8.11 14.61
CA LEU A 579 -18.09 9.21 14.74
C LEU A 579 -17.94 9.65 16.21
N CYS A 580 -19.05 9.71 16.95
CA CYS A 580 -19.07 10.13 18.34
C CYS A 580 -18.42 9.10 19.28
N GLN A 581 -18.62 7.80 19.00
CA GLN A 581 -17.91 6.73 19.68
C GLN A 581 -16.40 6.77 19.41
N ASP A 582 -15.99 7.14 18.20
CA ASP A 582 -14.58 7.20 17.83
C ASP A 582 -13.83 8.45 18.31
N PHE A 583 -14.52 9.57 18.56
CA PHE A 583 -13.86 10.70 19.22
C PHE A 583 -13.86 10.56 20.75
N SER A 584 -14.84 9.86 21.34
CA SER A 584 -14.93 9.70 22.79
C SER A 584 -13.88 8.74 23.38
N GLY A 585 -13.33 7.82 22.59
CA GLY A 585 -12.30 6.90 23.04
C GLY A 585 -11.39 6.39 21.92
N GLY A 586 -10.25 5.80 22.29
CA GLY A 586 -9.33 5.19 21.33
C GLY A 586 -8.08 6.01 20.99
N HIS A 587 -7.51 5.71 19.83
CA HIS A 587 -6.26 6.29 19.33
C HIS A 587 -6.46 7.73 18.85
N ASP A 588 -5.54 8.63 19.22
CA ASP A 588 -5.65 10.08 18.96
C ASP A 588 -5.87 10.43 17.48
N ILE A 589 -5.18 9.73 16.56
CA ILE A 589 -5.38 9.92 15.11
C ILE A 589 -6.84 9.68 14.69
N CYS A 590 -7.50 8.65 15.24
CA CYS A 590 -8.89 8.36 14.92
C CYS A 590 -9.81 9.46 15.49
N LYS A 591 -9.53 9.92 16.72
CA LYS A 591 -10.29 11.03 17.35
C LYS A 591 -10.21 12.31 16.52
N MET A 592 -8.98 12.71 16.13
CA MET A 592 -8.76 13.92 15.33
C MET A 592 -9.54 13.86 14.01
N LEU A 593 -9.44 12.75 13.29
CA LEU A 593 -10.10 12.61 11.99
C LEU A 593 -11.62 12.52 12.12
N ALA A 594 -12.15 11.87 13.17
CA ALA A 594 -13.58 11.86 13.44
C ALA A 594 -14.11 13.26 13.76
N LEU A 595 -13.39 14.05 14.59
CA LEU A 595 -13.73 15.43 14.90
C LEU A 595 -13.67 16.34 13.66
N SER A 596 -12.66 16.20 12.82
CA SER A 596 -12.56 16.96 11.56
C SER A 596 -13.66 16.58 10.56
N CYS A 597 -14.07 15.32 10.49
CA CYS A 597 -15.23 14.92 9.70
C CYS A 597 -16.53 15.55 10.24
N LEU A 598 -16.72 15.57 11.57
CA LEU A 598 -17.87 16.23 12.19
C LEU A 598 -17.89 17.74 11.93
N ASP A 599 -16.75 18.43 12.03
CA ASP A 599 -16.63 19.86 11.73
C ASP A 599 -17.13 20.16 10.30
N LEU A 600 -16.66 19.39 9.32
CA LEU A 600 -17.06 19.57 7.94
C LEU A 600 -18.51 19.15 7.66
N MET A 601 -19.04 18.15 8.38
CA MET A 601 -20.46 17.78 8.30
C MET A 601 -21.37 18.88 8.86
N VAL A 602 -20.96 19.55 9.95
CA VAL A 602 -21.68 20.70 10.51
C VAL A 602 -21.61 21.90 9.55
N GLU A 603 -20.46 22.14 8.93
CA GLU A 603 -20.31 23.18 7.90
C GLU A 603 -21.27 22.97 6.70
N LEU A 604 -21.54 21.73 6.33
CA LEU A 604 -22.43 21.37 5.22
C LEU A 604 -23.93 21.40 5.57
N ASP A 605 -24.33 21.53 6.85
CA ASP A 605 -25.73 21.44 7.28
C ASP A 605 -26.28 22.80 7.73
N PRO A 606 -26.89 23.58 6.80
CA PRO A 606 -27.42 24.90 7.12
C PRO A 606 -28.60 24.87 8.09
N HIS A 607 -29.24 23.72 8.28
CA HIS A 607 -30.42 23.58 9.13
C HIS A 607 -30.10 23.10 10.56
N GLY A 608 -28.84 22.74 10.86
CA GLY A 608 -28.41 22.39 12.22
C GLY A 608 -28.97 21.07 12.76
N HIS A 609 -29.33 20.12 11.91
CA HIS A 609 -29.74 18.77 12.30
C HIS A 609 -28.63 18.04 13.07
N TRP A 610 -27.38 18.16 12.62
CA TRP A 610 -26.25 17.49 13.27
C TRP A 610 -25.94 18.12 14.64
N ILE A 611 -26.03 19.45 14.76
CA ILE A 611 -25.78 20.18 16.02
C ILE A 611 -26.83 19.79 17.07
N SER A 612 -28.11 19.81 16.69
CA SER A 612 -29.19 19.45 17.60
C SER A 612 -29.07 18.00 18.11
N PHE A 613 -28.65 17.06 17.26
CA PHE A 613 -28.37 15.68 17.69
C PHE A 613 -27.21 15.58 18.69
N LEU A 614 -26.09 16.28 18.43
CA LEU A 614 -24.91 16.27 19.31
C LEU A 614 -25.25 16.79 20.72
N SER A 615 -26.11 17.82 20.80
CA SER A 615 -26.62 18.33 22.07
C SER A 615 -27.58 17.35 22.74
N ALA A 616 -28.60 16.86 22.02
CA ALA A 616 -29.64 15.99 22.57
C ALA A 616 -29.12 14.66 23.15
N ARG A 617 -28.03 14.12 22.57
CA ARG A 617 -27.38 12.88 23.06
C ARG A 617 -26.29 13.14 24.09
N GLY A 618 -25.96 14.39 24.42
CA GLY A 618 -24.94 14.76 25.40
C GLY A 618 -23.49 14.68 24.89
N TYR A 619 -23.27 14.47 23.59
CA TYR A 619 -21.93 14.43 23.00
C TYR A 619 -21.24 15.80 23.03
N LEU A 620 -22.01 16.88 22.88
CA LEU A 620 -21.48 18.24 22.99
C LEU A 620 -20.95 18.53 24.40
N LYS A 621 -21.69 18.11 25.43
CA LYS A 621 -21.26 18.22 26.82
C LYS A 621 -19.99 17.41 27.08
N PHE A 622 -19.98 16.15 26.65
CA PHE A 622 -18.79 15.31 26.78
C PHE A 622 -17.57 15.89 26.06
N LEU A 623 -17.75 16.50 24.87
CA LEU A 623 -16.68 17.18 24.13
C LEU A 623 -16.07 18.31 24.98
N ILE A 624 -16.91 19.14 25.59
CA ILE A 624 -16.50 20.25 26.48
C ILE A 624 -15.79 19.69 27.72
N ASP A 625 -16.42 18.78 28.46
CA ASP A 625 -15.84 18.18 29.67
C ASP A 625 -14.49 17.50 29.38
N SER A 626 -14.33 16.92 28.19
CA SER A 626 -13.08 16.28 27.76
C SER A 626 -11.92 17.26 27.48
N LEU A 627 -12.17 18.57 27.41
CA LEU A 627 -11.11 19.58 27.34
C LEU A 627 -10.40 19.68 28.69
N LEU A 628 -11.15 19.73 29.79
CA LEU A 628 -10.60 19.71 31.15
C LEU A 628 -9.85 18.42 31.45
N ALA A 629 -10.37 17.28 30.99
CA ALA A 629 -9.68 16.00 31.15
C ALA A 629 -8.30 15.96 30.45
N ALA A 630 -8.08 16.79 29.43
CA ALA A 630 -6.81 16.88 28.70
C ALA A 630 -5.86 17.95 29.27
N ASP A 631 -6.26 18.71 30.29
CA ASP A 631 -5.50 19.87 30.81
C ASP A 631 -4.10 19.47 31.30
N SER A 632 -3.96 18.32 31.98
CA SER A 632 -2.64 17.81 32.43
C SER A 632 -1.72 17.50 31.25
N ASP A 633 -2.24 16.80 30.24
CA ASP A 633 -1.48 16.36 29.07
C ASP A 633 -1.06 17.57 28.22
N LEU A 634 -1.90 18.60 28.15
CA LEU A 634 -1.60 19.86 27.48
C LEU A 634 -0.59 20.71 28.27
N GLY A 635 -0.61 20.66 29.60
CA GLY A 635 0.38 21.28 30.47
C GLY A 635 1.77 20.67 30.28
N ASP A 636 1.85 19.34 30.18
CA ASP A 636 3.10 18.61 29.89
C ASP A 636 3.72 19.03 28.55
N LEU A 637 2.91 19.41 27.56
CA LEU A 637 3.40 19.93 26.28
C LEU A 637 4.09 21.29 26.39
N LEU A 638 3.81 22.07 27.43
CA LEU A 638 4.49 23.35 27.66
C LEU A 638 5.88 23.15 28.33
N SER A 639 6.21 21.93 28.75
CA SER A 639 7.55 21.57 29.20
C SER A 639 8.57 21.42 28.06
N SER A 640 9.86 21.63 28.34
CA SER A 640 10.96 21.54 27.37
C SER A 640 11.24 20.11 26.87
N SER A 641 10.63 19.10 27.47
CA SER A 641 10.86 17.67 27.21
C SER A 641 9.77 16.99 26.37
N ALA A 642 8.82 17.73 25.78
CA ALA A 642 7.67 17.10 25.11
C ALA A 642 8.07 16.32 23.84
N ILE A 643 7.78 15.01 23.83
CA ILE A 643 8.13 14.08 22.74
C ILE A 643 6.97 13.89 21.73
N ALA A 644 5.71 14.19 22.10
CA ALA A 644 4.53 13.89 21.26
C ALA A 644 3.50 15.03 21.22
N LEU A 645 3.28 15.64 20.05
CA LEU A 645 2.31 16.73 19.82
C LEU A 645 0.86 16.27 19.61
N ARG A 646 0.57 14.97 19.79
CA ARG A 646 -0.77 14.41 19.49
C ARG A 646 -1.89 15.02 20.34
N PRO A 647 -1.73 15.25 21.66
CA PRO A 647 -2.78 15.87 22.47
C PRO A 647 -3.14 17.28 21.99
N LEU A 648 -2.16 18.05 21.50
CA LEU A 648 -2.38 19.38 20.94
C LEU A 648 -3.28 19.34 19.71
N TYR A 649 -3.00 18.46 18.75
CA TYR A 649 -3.81 18.36 17.54
C TYR A 649 -5.24 17.84 17.84
N VAL A 650 -5.40 16.99 18.86
CA VAL A 650 -6.72 16.60 19.35
C VAL A 650 -7.45 17.82 19.91
N TYR A 651 -6.80 18.61 20.76
CA TYR A 651 -7.37 19.85 21.29
C TYR A 651 -7.77 20.83 20.17
N GLU A 652 -6.90 21.08 19.18
CA GLU A 652 -7.21 21.94 18.03
C GLU A 652 -8.46 21.46 17.28
N SER A 653 -8.59 20.14 17.05
CA SER A 653 -9.77 19.59 16.37
C SER A 653 -11.06 19.70 17.19
N LYS A 654 -10.98 19.59 18.53
CA LYS A 654 -12.13 19.85 19.42
C LYS A 654 -12.53 21.32 19.38
N MET A 655 -11.56 22.23 19.47
CA MET A 655 -11.81 23.67 19.46
C MET A 655 -12.35 24.15 18.11
N ALA A 656 -11.83 23.61 17.00
CA ALA A 656 -12.33 23.91 15.67
C ALA A 656 -13.82 23.54 15.53
N LEU A 657 -14.21 22.34 15.97
CA LEU A 657 -15.62 21.91 15.98
C LEU A 657 -16.49 22.80 16.88
N LEU A 658 -16.01 23.18 18.08
CA LEU A 658 -16.73 24.10 18.96
C LEU A 658 -16.92 25.48 18.34
N CYS A 659 -15.87 26.05 17.72
CA CYS A 659 -15.97 27.33 17.00
C CYS A 659 -16.97 27.24 15.86
N ARG A 660 -17.01 26.10 15.15
CA ARG A 660 -17.97 25.86 14.07
C ARG A 660 -19.41 25.82 14.59
N VAL A 661 -19.66 25.09 15.67
CA VAL A 661 -20.99 25.03 16.31
C VAL A 661 -21.40 26.44 16.76
N ALA A 662 -20.49 27.17 17.39
CA ALA A 662 -20.71 28.54 17.87
C ALA A 662 -20.90 29.58 16.75
N SER A 663 -20.58 29.28 15.48
CA SER A 663 -20.82 30.23 14.38
C SER A 663 -22.31 30.42 14.04
N THR A 664 -23.19 29.59 14.60
CA THR A 664 -24.64 29.72 14.47
C THR A 664 -25.25 30.21 15.79
N PRO A 665 -26.30 31.05 15.78
CA PRO A 665 -26.87 31.60 17.01
C PRO A 665 -27.40 30.49 17.93
N SER A 666 -28.14 29.52 17.38
CA SER A 666 -28.65 28.37 18.13
C SER A 666 -27.53 27.47 18.66
N GLY A 667 -26.44 27.27 17.90
CA GLY A 667 -25.28 26.51 18.36
C GLY A 667 -24.52 27.22 19.48
N ALA A 668 -24.40 28.55 19.43
CA ALA A 668 -23.78 29.34 20.48
C ALA A 668 -24.56 29.28 21.80
N GLU A 669 -25.90 29.37 21.75
CA GLU A 669 -26.77 29.15 22.92
C GLU A 669 -26.52 27.76 23.53
N LEU A 670 -26.54 26.71 22.71
CA LEU A 670 -26.31 25.34 23.17
C LEU A 670 -24.91 25.14 23.79
N VAL A 671 -23.86 25.76 23.24
CA VAL A 671 -22.50 25.68 23.81
C VAL A 671 -22.43 26.37 25.17
N LEU A 672 -23.15 27.48 25.36
CA LEU A 672 -23.24 28.18 26.64
C LEU A 672 -24.05 27.40 27.67
N GLU A 673 -25.19 26.81 27.27
CA GLU A 673 -26.01 25.96 28.14
C GLU A 673 -25.22 24.77 28.71
N GLN A 674 -24.23 24.27 27.97
CA GLN A 674 -23.33 23.20 28.42
C GLN A 674 -22.10 23.69 29.21
N ASN A 675 -22.11 24.95 29.68
CA ASN A 675 -21.06 25.54 30.53
C ASN A 675 -19.65 25.60 29.91
N CYS A 676 -19.55 25.81 28.60
CA CYS A 676 -18.26 25.88 27.91
C CYS A 676 -17.29 26.93 28.50
N LEU A 677 -17.78 28.12 28.87
CA LEU A 677 -16.94 29.17 29.48
C LEU A 677 -16.43 28.79 30.87
N ALA A 678 -17.25 28.11 31.68
CA ALA A 678 -16.81 27.60 32.97
C ALA A 678 -15.73 26.51 32.80
N CYS A 679 -15.87 25.67 31.78
CA CYS A 679 -14.85 24.70 31.41
C CYS A 679 -13.53 25.38 31.01
N LEU A 680 -13.56 26.36 30.11
CA LEU A 680 -12.32 27.06 29.70
C LEU A 680 -11.66 27.81 30.86
N SER A 681 -12.44 28.44 31.73
CA SER A 681 -11.90 29.16 32.90
C SER A 681 -11.28 28.27 33.98
N SER A 682 -11.57 26.96 33.96
CA SER A 682 -11.00 26.00 34.92
C SER A 682 -9.76 25.28 34.40
N MET A 683 -9.39 25.48 33.13
CA MET A 683 -8.15 24.93 32.55
C MET A 683 -6.92 25.72 33.03
N GLN A 684 -5.96 25.04 33.64
CA GLN A 684 -4.73 25.64 34.18
C GLN A 684 -3.67 25.87 33.11
N VAL A 685 -3.84 25.27 31.93
CA VAL A 685 -2.94 25.45 30.79
C VAL A 685 -2.82 26.91 30.36
N PHE A 686 -3.89 27.70 30.49
CA PHE A 686 -3.88 29.12 30.14
C PHE A 686 -3.09 29.99 31.12
N ASP A 687 -2.88 29.54 32.35
CA ASP A 687 -2.07 30.26 33.35
C ASP A 687 -0.56 30.02 33.15
N SER A 688 -0.20 29.01 32.35
CA SER A 688 1.16 28.53 32.16
C SER A 688 1.94 29.33 31.09
N HIS A 689 1.93 30.66 31.21
CA HIS A 689 2.54 31.55 30.21
C HIS A 689 4.08 31.33 30.11
N PRO A 690 4.64 31.21 28.90
CA PRO A 690 6.06 30.89 28.69
C PRO A 690 7.04 31.91 29.28
N ASP A 691 6.64 33.17 29.46
CA ASP A 691 7.46 34.21 30.10
C ASP A 691 7.38 34.25 31.63
N ILE A 692 6.37 33.59 32.22
CA ILE A 692 6.12 33.59 33.68
C ILE A 692 6.65 32.29 34.32
N ALA A 693 6.67 31.18 33.57
CA ALA A 693 7.26 29.93 34.01
C ALA A 693 8.80 30.02 34.13
N PRO A 694 9.42 29.43 35.17
CA PRO A 694 10.85 29.54 35.40
C PRO A 694 11.64 28.99 34.21
N ARG A 695 12.55 29.80 33.67
CA ARG A 695 13.49 29.42 32.61
C ARG A 695 14.20 28.13 32.99
N TYR A 696 13.79 27.00 32.40
CA TYR A 696 14.63 25.81 32.38
C TYR A 696 15.90 26.15 31.59
N PRO A 697 17.10 25.78 32.08
CA PRO A 697 18.33 26.07 31.38
C PRO A 697 18.23 25.50 29.97
N GLN A 698 18.37 26.37 28.98
CA GLN A 698 18.54 25.98 27.58
C GLN A 698 19.72 25.01 27.53
N SER A 699 19.43 23.71 27.54
CA SER A 699 20.44 22.72 27.19
C SER A 699 20.81 23.04 25.75
N ARG A 700 22.08 23.40 25.54
CA ARG A 700 22.70 23.50 24.21
C ARG A 700 22.76 22.08 23.62
N VAL A 701 21.61 21.53 23.26
CA VAL A 701 21.53 20.32 22.43
C VAL A 701 21.50 20.79 21.00
N ASN A 702 22.44 20.26 20.21
CA ASN A 702 22.73 20.61 18.82
C ASN A 702 21.50 21.01 18.00
N SER A 703 21.54 22.23 17.47
CA SER A 703 20.53 22.92 16.68
C SER A 703 20.32 22.36 15.27
N MET A 704 20.37 21.04 15.08
CA MET A 704 20.24 20.42 13.75
C MET A 704 19.15 19.36 13.64
N GLU A 705 18.47 18.98 14.74
CA GLU A 705 17.45 17.90 14.73
C GLU A 705 16.01 18.34 15.04
N LEU A 706 15.72 19.63 15.30
CA LEU A 706 14.42 20.08 15.85
C LEU A 706 13.71 21.21 15.09
N ASP A 707 13.96 21.41 13.80
CA ASP A 707 13.18 22.38 12.98
C ASP A 707 11.68 22.02 12.84
N PHE A 708 11.27 20.83 13.29
CA PHE A 708 9.90 20.32 13.13
C PHE A 708 9.00 20.50 14.36
N VAL A 709 9.54 20.84 15.54
CA VAL A 709 8.75 21.00 16.77
C VAL A 709 8.54 22.49 17.05
N PRO A 710 7.29 22.99 17.09
CA PRO A 710 7.03 24.40 17.39
C PRO A 710 7.62 24.78 18.75
N SER A 711 8.12 26.02 18.86
CA SER A 711 8.64 26.55 20.12
C SER A 711 7.59 26.52 21.23
N VAL A 712 8.01 26.51 22.49
CA VAL A 712 7.08 26.52 23.65
C VAL A 712 6.08 27.68 23.53
N SER A 713 6.56 28.87 23.13
CA SER A 713 5.70 30.03 22.88
C SER A 713 4.70 29.82 21.73
N SER A 714 5.12 29.17 20.64
CA SER A 714 4.21 28.81 19.54
C SER A 714 3.15 27.79 19.97
N ARG A 715 3.52 26.80 20.80
CA ARG A 715 2.58 25.81 21.33
C ARG A 715 1.57 26.44 22.28
N TYR A 716 2.03 27.35 23.14
CA TYR A 716 1.13 28.13 24.00
C TYR A 716 0.14 28.97 23.19
N LEU A 717 0.58 29.63 22.13
CA LEU A 717 -0.31 30.37 21.23
C LEU A 717 -1.31 29.44 20.51
N GLN A 718 -0.90 28.26 20.07
CA GLN A 718 -1.78 27.24 19.48
C GLN A 718 -2.85 26.75 20.46
N LEU A 719 -2.60 26.81 21.78
CA LEU A 719 -3.59 26.46 22.80
C LEU A 719 -4.55 27.62 23.10
N LEU A 720 -4.02 28.83 23.23
CA LEU A 720 -4.78 30.01 23.63
C LEU A 720 -5.61 30.59 22.47
N SER A 721 -5.09 30.63 21.24
CA SER A 721 -5.78 31.29 20.13
C SER A 721 -7.13 30.65 19.77
N PRO A 722 -7.31 29.31 19.78
CA PRO A 722 -8.62 28.71 19.52
C PRO A 722 -9.62 29.00 20.64
N ALA A 723 -9.18 29.13 21.89
CA ALA A 723 -10.05 29.48 23.02
C ALA A 723 -10.57 30.91 22.92
N LEU A 724 -9.70 31.85 22.55
CA LEU A 724 -10.10 33.23 22.29
C LEU A 724 -11.01 33.34 21.07
N ALA A 725 -10.72 32.61 20.00
CA ALA A 725 -11.56 32.55 18.81
C ALA A 725 -12.96 32.00 19.13
N LEU A 726 -13.05 30.99 20.00
CA LEU A 726 -14.34 30.47 20.47
C LEU A 726 -15.13 31.53 21.24
N CYS A 727 -14.50 32.26 22.15
CA CYS A 727 -15.16 33.34 22.88
C CYS A 727 -15.64 34.46 21.93
N GLN A 728 -14.80 34.85 20.98
CA GLN A 728 -15.15 35.85 19.97
C GLN A 728 -16.31 35.40 19.07
N THR A 729 -16.30 34.14 18.63
CA THR A 729 -17.37 33.60 17.78
C THR A 729 -18.70 33.58 18.52
N ILE A 730 -18.73 33.12 19.77
CA ILE A 730 -19.93 33.15 20.63
C ILE A 730 -20.47 34.59 20.79
N LEU A 731 -19.60 35.56 21.08
CA LEU A 731 -20.01 36.96 21.21
C LEU A 731 -20.55 37.53 19.89
N SER A 732 -19.92 37.16 18.77
CA SER A 732 -20.35 37.63 17.45
C SER A 732 -21.67 37.02 16.98
N SER A 733 -21.95 35.77 17.33
CA SER A 733 -23.15 35.04 16.91
C SER A 733 -24.40 35.40 17.71
N LEU A 734 -24.23 35.69 19.00
CA LEU A 734 -25.31 36.10 19.90
C LEU A 734 -25.58 37.60 19.83
N GLY A 735 -24.64 38.37 19.29
CA GLY A 735 -24.68 39.82 19.29
C GLY A 735 -24.26 40.40 20.63
N VAL A 736 -23.80 41.65 20.59
CA VAL A 736 -23.59 42.46 21.79
C VAL A 736 -24.81 43.36 21.89
N GLU A 737 -25.70 43.09 22.85
CA GLU A 737 -26.70 44.08 23.26
C GLU A 737 -26.02 45.27 23.94
#